data_AF-X6PFC6-F1
#
_entry.id   AF-X6PFC6-F1
#
_cell.length_a   1.000
_cell.length_b   1.000
_cell.length_c   1.000
_cell.angle_alpha   90.00
_cell.angle_beta   90.00
_cell.angle_gamma   90.00
#
_symmetry.space_group_name_H-M   'P 1'
#
loop_
_entity.id
_entity.type
_entity.pdbx_description
1 polymer ?
#
loop_
_entity_poly.entity_id
_entity_poly.type
_entity_poly.pdbx_seq_one_letter_code
_entity_poly.pdbx_strand_id
1 'polypeptide(L)'
;MLKREGEIGVNQCISFNEEVLLCGKQSYSYHTIQKKYRLICSYPEDVQLNGHCVVQWKKTETKKKELQLLSFGGQDKDQEKQWFSLTYKSIWKGFEHSKNQWKRIPTVIGKKEEDWRNVHGLIGGLKEDLLFIMTPSRKIEVVDLSTFKLLTSVSNNTLPNDALATGNYECLVPWTDKGKKVVNKFLWTNGLSAIEIEFEEASLTFYVNKLCSFGAGDSSFVYAHVQWEDILFLFGETQSLYARRAICKDSCLISKVFKFSMQAKTWSSSSISCPINIETFVAVLNQEKTTALFVDTRNLKQKTRDCSIRISEMLERDEMFSMIQEKEKQIEQLKRDRPFVLPNQMDTQFDSNVQLRNNYYEETNISMQLQSASKETKEKFAELNEWKNEGPVEWSQLPWQEIWSCDGILEQAKNKCLVQMDDTSSVIAQLLLLRNHCREAVATSSRRLKQLSQTEINSSLEYNTKKVKKETIKKLLDQLLEQYSSSIIICNNAFAWKIQVSHQKSACEQKLMKEEQIHNTNENILESFDEFNEQAQKALTAGQKWMDESWSQLESKWTQWDSQQIATFIGFTLKCAKAQILRFQEIVEENKINSISLGAMSQKKLMTVFELKTFSQACLVYDAFFHLSLEYPMQITSTQTEHQETIPKEYLCPLSNSIMKDPVIALNGVTYDRSSIVEHYTGLPNASSLIVDGKLKVFPNYSLQRKLQTFLKTSNFLTLVNQFLKKKKKRK
;
A
#
# COMPACT_ATOMS: atom_id res chain seq x y z
N MET A 1 39.72 4.91 -10.44
CA MET A 1 39.85 3.97 -9.31
C MET A 1 39.60 4.72 -8.00
N LEU A 2 38.37 4.69 -7.51
CA LEU A 2 38.02 5.02 -6.13
C LEU A 2 37.33 3.77 -5.59
N LYS A 3 37.99 3.03 -4.70
CA LYS A 3 37.37 1.94 -3.95
C LYS A 3 36.26 2.56 -3.11
N ARG A 4 35.00 2.36 -3.49
CA ARG A 4 33.85 2.57 -2.61
C ARG A 4 33.80 1.39 -1.65
N GLU A 5 34.52 1.50 -0.54
CA GLU A 5 34.30 0.65 0.62
C GLU A 5 32.90 0.97 1.18
N GLY A 6 31.95 0.04 1.03
CA GLY A 6 30.62 0.17 1.62
C GLY A 6 29.43 -0.13 0.70
N GLU A 7 29.62 -0.54 -0.57
CA GLU A 7 28.51 -1.10 -1.35
C GLU A 7 28.15 -2.49 -0.79
N ILE A 8 27.17 -2.51 0.11
CA ILE A 8 26.42 -3.70 0.48
C ILE A 8 25.78 -4.19 -0.84
N GLY A 9 26.44 -5.14 -1.48
CA GLY A 9 26.03 -5.69 -2.77
C GLY A 9 24.57 -6.12 -2.76
N VAL A 10 23.88 -5.84 -3.87
CA VAL A 10 22.47 -6.12 -4.17
C VAL A 10 21.95 -7.32 -3.36
N ASN A 11 21.20 -7.04 -2.30
CA ASN A 11 20.66 -8.10 -1.44
C ASN A 11 19.52 -8.79 -2.21
N GLN A 12 19.58 -10.11 -2.34
CA GLN A 12 18.43 -10.88 -2.82
C GLN A 12 17.36 -10.89 -1.74
N CYS A 13 16.08 -10.81 -2.11
CA CYS A 13 15.00 -10.88 -1.13
C CYS A 13 14.01 -12.01 -1.42
N ILE A 14 13.45 -12.59 -0.36
CA ILE A 14 12.44 -13.65 -0.44
C ILE A 14 11.34 -13.37 0.59
N SER A 15 10.09 -13.39 0.16
CA SER A 15 8.95 -13.30 1.08
C SER A 15 8.66 -14.64 1.75
N PHE A 16 8.39 -14.60 3.05
CA PHE A 16 8.03 -15.76 3.86
C PHE A 16 7.04 -15.39 4.96
N ASN A 17 5.76 -15.69 4.77
CA ASN A 17 4.67 -15.27 5.65
C ASN A 17 4.67 -13.74 5.87
N GLU A 18 4.78 -13.29 7.12
CA GLU A 18 4.86 -11.88 7.52
C GLU A 18 6.31 -11.34 7.56
N GLU A 19 7.22 -12.01 6.86
CA GLU A 19 8.65 -11.70 6.85
C GLU A 19 9.18 -11.54 5.42
N VAL A 20 10.19 -10.68 5.28
CA VAL A 20 11.02 -10.56 4.09
C VAL A 20 12.45 -10.88 4.48
N LEU A 21 13.00 -11.93 3.91
CA LEU A 21 14.38 -12.33 4.12
C LEU A 21 15.26 -11.53 3.15
N LEU A 22 16.23 -10.81 3.68
CA LEU A 22 17.26 -10.10 2.93
C LEU A 22 18.54 -10.93 3.01
N CYS A 23 18.99 -11.45 1.88
CA CYS A 23 20.15 -12.32 1.79
C CYS A 23 21.31 -11.52 1.20
N GLY A 24 22.20 -11.05 2.08
CA GLY A 24 23.51 -10.52 1.75
C GLY A 24 24.57 -11.20 2.61
N LYS A 25 25.80 -10.65 2.62
CA LYS A 25 26.91 -11.15 3.46
C LYS A 25 26.46 -11.44 4.89
N GLN A 26 25.60 -10.57 5.42
CA GLN A 26 24.74 -10.85 6.57
C GLN A 26 23.29 -10.96 6.10
N SER A 27 22.60 -12.00 6.53
CA SER A 27 21.20 -12.23 6.21
C SER A 27 20.28 -11.73 7.32
N TYR A 28 19.24 -11.00 6.98
CA TYR A 28 18.28 -10.38 7.92
C TYR A 28 16.86 -10.82 7.59
N SER A 29 15.99 -10.90 8.60
CA SER A 29 14.54 -11.01 8.43
C SER A 29 13.91 -9.68 8.83
N TYR A 30 13.17 -9.08 7.90
CA TYR A 30 12.32 -7.91 8.14
C TYR A 30 10.89 -8.36 8.38
N HIS A 31 10.34 -8.08 9.56
CA HIS A 31 8.95 -8.37 9.85
C HIS A 31 8.04 -7.26 9.33
N THR A 32 7.15 -7.58 8.40
CA THR A 32 6.34 -6.59 7.67
C THR A 32 5.33 -5.85 8.56
N ILE A 33 4.77 -6.54 9.56
CA ILE A 33 3.85 -5.94 10.54
C ILE A 33 4.60 -5.15 11.62
N GLN A 34 5.65 -5.75 12.21
CA GLN A 34 6.39 -5.11 13.30
C GLN A 34 7.35 -4.01 12.83
N LYS A 35 7.62 -3.94 11.52
CA LYS A 35 8.57 -3.02 10.88
C LYS A 35 9.95 -3.03 11.52
N LYS A 36 10.45 -4.24 11.84
CA LYS A 36 11.73 -4.45 12.53
C LYS A 36 12.56 -5.48 11.81
N TYR A 37 13.88 -5.31 11.87
CA TYR A 37 14.86 -6.27 11.39
C TYR A 37 15.37 -7.13 12.53
N ARG A 38 15.67 -8.39 12.23
CA ARG A 38 16.48 -9.27 13.08
C ARG A 38 17.51 -9.99 12.21
N LEU A 39 18.73 -10.11 12.74
CA LEU A 39 19.78 -10.88 12.10
C LEU A 39 19.41 -12.36 12.11
N ILE A 40 19.55 -13.02 10.95
CA ILE A 40 19.34 -14.47 10.79
C ILE A 40 20.67 -15.19 11.01
N CYS A 41 21.64 -14.92 10.13
CA CYS A 41 22.97 -15.52 10.11
C CYS A 41 23.87 -14.77 9.12
N SER A 42 25.14 -15.17 9.00
CA SER A 42 26.06 -14.64 7.98
C SER A 42 26.54 -15.77 7.08
N TYR A 43 26.92 -15.43 5.84
CA TYR A 43 27.70 -16.34 5.02
C TYR A 43 29.11 -16.51 5.60
N PRO A 44 29.85 -17.58 5.23
CA PRO A 44 31.28 -17.72 5.56
C PRO A 44 32.11 -16.50 5.13
N GLU A 45 33.16 -16.13 5.85
CA GLU A 45 33.89 -14.89 5.58
C GLU A 45 34.64 -14.87 4.24
N ASP A 46 34.95 -16.04 3.70
CA ASP A 46 35.72 -16.26 2.47
C ASP A 46 34.88 -16.16 1.18
N VAL A 47 33.57 -15.99 1.26
CA VAL A 47 32.69 -15.94 0.07
C VAL A 47 32.65 -14.55 -0.58
N GLN A 48 32.63 -14.53 -1.92
CA GLN A 48 32.26 -13.36 -2.72
C GLN A 48 30.83 -13.49 -3.23
N LEU A 49 30.00 -12.46 -3.02
CA LEU A 49 28.55 -12.48 -3.28
C LEU A 49 28.11 -11.37 -4.26
N ASN A 50 28.98 -10.99 -5.19
CA ASN A 50 28.75 -9.87 -6.12
C ASN A 50 27.64 -10.18 -7.13
N GLY A 51 26.41 -9.77 -6.83
CA GLY A 51 25.24 -10.12 -7.65
C GLY A 51 24.92 -11.62 -7.63
N HIS A 52 25.13 -12.27 -6.48
CA HIS A 52 24.70 -13.65 -6.27
C HIS A 52 23.17 -13.77 -6.38
N CYS A 53 22.69 -14.98 -6.69
CA CYS A 53 21.26 -15.29 -6.75
C CYS A 53 20.85 -16.13 -5.53
N VAL A 54 19.61 -15.96 -5.08
CA VAL A 54 18.98 -16.82 -4.08
C VAL A 54 17.59 -17.20 -4.57
N VAL A 55 17.29 -18.50 -4.58
CA VAL A 55 16.00 -19.05 -5.02
C VAL A 55 15.36 -19.90 -3.93
N GLN A 56 14.02 -19.92 -3.91
CA GLN A 56 13.26 -20.81 -3.03
C GLN A 56 13.19 -22.21 -3.64
N TRP A 57 13.70 -23.20 -2.91
CA TRP A 57 13.69 -24.61 -3.31
C TRP A 57 12.58 -25.38 -2.59
N LYS A 58 11.57 -25.87 -3.31
CA LYS A 58 10.44 -26.60 -2.72
C LYS A 58 10.66 -28.11 -2.74
N LYS A 59 11.23 -28.67 -1.68
CA LYS A 59 11.32 -30.13 -1.52
C LYS A 59 9.96 -30.68 -1.05
N THR A 60 9.51 -31.78 -1.66
CA THR A 60 8.21 -32.46 -1.48
C THR A 60 7.88 -32.87 -0.03
N GLU A 61 8.85 -32.84 0.88
CA GLU A 61 8.71 -33.19 2.31
C GLU A 61 8.95 -32.01 3.27
N THR A 62 8.86 -30.76 2.81
CA THR A 62 9.05 -29.61 3.71
C THR A 62 7.86 -29.47 4.66
N LYS A 63 8.13 -29.51 5.98
CA LYS A 63 7.15 -29.14 7.01
C LYS A 63 6.66 -27.72 6.69
N LYS A 64 5.34 -27.47 6.73
CA LYS A 64 4.68 -26.17 6.44
C LYS A 64 5.24 -24.92 7.17
N LYS A 65 6.24 -25.08 8.05
CA LYS A 65 6.86 -24.03 8.88
C LYS A 65 8.30 -23.69 8.48
N GLU A 66 8.88 -24.35 7.48
CA GLU A 66 10.28 -24.18 7.07
C GLU A 66 10.37 -23.71 5.61
N LEU A 67 11.37 -22.88 5.30
CA LEU A 67 11.67 -22.42 3.94
C LEU A 67 13.06 -22.93 3.54
N GLN A 68 13.16 -23.63 2.43
CA GLN A 68 14.46 -24.04 1.88
C GLN A 68 14.91 -23.07 0.79
N LEU A 69 16.14 -22.60 0.91
CA LEU A 69 16.77 -21.63 0.03
C LEU A 69 18.06 -22.20 -0.54
N LEU A 70 18.33 -21.84 -1.78
CA LEU A 70 19.57 -22.15 -2.48
C LEU A 70 20.22 -20.83 -2.92
N SER A 71 21.51 -20.68 -2.69
CA SER A 71 22.30 -19.51 -3.07
C SER A 71 23.51 -19.92 -3.90
N PHE A 72 23.78 -19.17 -4.97
CA PHE A 72 24.87 -19.43 -5.89
C PHE A 72 25.29 -18.17 -6.65
N GLY A 73 26.50 -18.20 -7.21
CA GLY A 73 27.09 -17.08 -7.95
C GLY A 73 27.71 -16.00 -7.07
N GLY A 74 28.17 -14.94 -7.70
CA GLY A 74 28.92 -13.85 -7.07
C GLY A 74 30.44 -13.92 -7.23
N GLN A 75 30.94 -14.99 -7.87
CA GLN A 75 32.37 -15.20 -8.12
C GLN A 75 32.76 -14.78 -9.54
N ASP A 76 33.91 -14.12 -9.67
CA ASP A 76 34.46 -13.64 -10.95
C ASP A 76 35.01 -14.80 -11.80
N LYS A 77 35.54 -14.47 -12.97
CA LYS A 77 36.39 -15.37 -13.76
C LYS A 77 37.57 -15.82 -12.91
N ASP A 78 38.00 -17.05 -13.16
CA ASP A 78 39.14 -17.71 -12.51
C ASP A 78 38.95 -17.99 -11.00
N GLN A 79 37.71 -17.91 -10.51
CA GLN A 79 37.33 -18.28 -9.15
C GLN A 79 36.44 -19.53 -9.11
N GLU A 80 36.61 -20.37 -8.09
CA GLU A 80 35.73 -21.51 -7.86
C GLU A 80 34.31 -21.06 -7.53
N LYS A 81 33.32 -21.68 -8.17
CA LYS A 81 31.90 -21.34 -7.99
C LYS A 81 31.37 -21.97 -6.72
N GLN A 82 30.81 -21.15 -5.84
CA GLN A 82 30.38 -21.58 -4.52
C GLN A 82 28.85 -21.60 -4.42
N TRP A 83 28.35 -22.63 -3.76
CA TRP A 83 26.92 -22.89 -3.59
C TRP A 83 26.59 -23.07 -2.11
N PHE A 84 25.44 -22.58 -1.70
CA PHE A 84 24.98 -22.63 -0.32
C PHE A 84 23.50 -23.01 -0.24
N SER A 85 23.14 -23.68 0.85
CA SER A 85 21.75 -23.97 1.19
C SER A 85 21.43 -23.43 2.58
N LEU A 86 20.19 -22.97 2.77
CA LEU A 86 19.66 -22.56 4.06
C LEU A 86 18.27 -23.16 4.25
N THR A 87 18.06 -23.87 5.35
CA THR A 87 16.72 -24.21 5.84
C THR A 87 16.33 -23.19 6.89
N TYR A 88 15.53 -22.21 6.48
CA TYR A 88 15.10 -21.10 7.31
C TYR A 88 13.86 -21.45 8.14
N LYS A 89 13.93 -21.09 9.42
CA LYS A 89 12.82 -21.02 10.38
C LYS A 89 12.65 -19.59 10.85
N SER A 90 11.40 -19.15 10.93
CA SER A 90 11.03 -17.84 11.47
C SER A 90 11.70 -17.58 12.83
N ILE A 91 12.47 -16.49 12.92
CA ILE A 91 13.10 -16.02 14.16
C ILE A 91 12.16 -15.14 15.02
N TRP A 92 10.91 -14.99 14.60
CA TRP A 92 9.92 -14.14 15.27
C TRP A 92 8.92 -14.93 16.12
N LYS A 93 8.79 -16.25 15.90
CA LYS A 93 7.78 -17.10 16.57
C LYS A 93 8.26 -17.81 17.86
N GLY A 94 9.12 -17.17 18.66
CA GLY A 94 9.53 -17.67 19.98
C GLY A 94 10.49 -18.87 20.00
N PHE A 95 11.07 -19.23 18.85
CA PHE A 95 12.12 -20.26 18.77
C PHE A 95 13.51 -19.62 18.86
N GLU A 96 13.93 -19.22 20.07
CA GLU A 96 15.26 -18.62 20.31
C GLU A 96 16.45 -19.53 19.97
N HIS A 97 16.20 -20.77 19.52
CA HIS A 97 17.23 -21.78 19.23
C HIS A 97 17.20 -22.29 17.78
N SER A 98 16.53 -21.59 16.85
CA SER A 98 16.58 -21.95 15.42
C SER A 98 17.98 -21.66 14.87
N LYS A 99 18.82 -22.70 14.71
CA LYS A 99 20.14 -22.60 14.05
C LYS A 99 19.96 -22.40 12.53
N ASN A 100 19.50 -21.22 12.12
CA ASN A 100 19.50 -20.80 10.72
C ASN A 100 20.95 -20.50 10.32
N GLN A 101 21.52 -21.26 9.39
CA GLN A 101 22.90 -21.10 8.94
C GLN A 101 23.03 -21.48 7.48
N TRP A 102 23.79 -20.69 6.71
CA TRP A 102 24.19 -21.05 5.36
C TRP A 102 25.18 -22.21 5.39
N LYS A 103 24.82 -23.31 4.72
CA LYS A 103 25.66 -24.50 4.59
C LYS A 103 26.21 -24.59 3.17
N ARG A 104 27.53 -24.65 3.05
CA ARG A 104 28.20 -24.85 1.76
C ARG A 104 27.81 -26.21 1.17
N ILE A 105 27.48 -26.23 -0.10
CA ILE A 105 27.26 -27.45 -0.88
C ILE A 105 28.63 -27.87 -1.44
N PRO A 106 29.10 -29.09 -1.17
CA PRO A 106 30.46 -29.51 -1.55
C PRO A 106 30.66 -29.70 -3.05
N THR A 107 29.57 -29.80 -3.83
CA THR A 107 29.62 -29.94 -5.28
C THR A 107 29.90 -28.59 -5.94
N VAL A 108 30.98 -28.51 -6.72
CA VAL A 108 31.27 -27.36 -7.57
C VAL A 108 30.47 -27.49 -8.86
N ILE A 109 29.54 -26.56 -9.09
CA ILE A 109 28.74 -26.47 -10.31
C ILE A 109 29.09 -25.16 -11.00
N GLY A 110 29.46 -25.24 -12.27
CA GLY A 110 29.96 -24.13 -13.08
C GLY A 110 31.46 -24.24 -13.35
N LYS A 111 31.92 -23.54 -14.39
CA LYS A 111 33.33 -23.53 -14.81
C LYS A 111 34.10 -22.40 -14.14
N LYS A 112 35.36 -22.63 -13.81
CA LYS A 112 36.20 -21.64 -13.12
C LYS A 112 36.43 -20.40 -14.00
N GLU A 113 36.56 -20.61 -15.30
CA GLU A 113 36.86 -19.61 -16.33
C GLU A 113 35.66 -18.69 -16.64
N GLU A 114 34.45 -19.07 -16.23
CA GLU A 114 33.22 -18.30 -16.47
C GLU A 114 33.01 -17.23 -15.39
N ASP A 115 32.40 -16.11 -15.78
CA ASP A 115 31.99 -15.05 -14.85
C ASP A 115 30.59 -15.35 -14.32
N TRP A 116 30.44 -15.48 -13.00
CA TRP A 116 29.17 -15.76 -12.33
C TRP A 116 28.74 -14.60 -11.43
N ARG A 117 29.25 -13.39 -11.66
CA ARG A 117 28.70 -12.17 -11.05
C ARG A 117 27.36 -11.83 -11.68
N ASN A 118 26.41 -11.26 -10.94
CA ASN A 118 25.09 -10.85 -11.47
C ASN A 118 24.34 -11.98 -12.20
N VAL A 119 24.40 -13.22 -11.68
CA VAL A 119 23.66 -14.35 -12.25
C VAL A 119 22.18 -14.27 -11.84
N HIS A 120 21.30 -14.77 -12.71
CA HIS A 120 19.88 -14.91 -12.42
C HIS A 120 19.47 -16.38 -12.41
N GLY A 121 18.57 -16.74 -11.51
CA GLY A 121 18.20 -18.12 -11.25
C GLY A 121 16.69 -18.34 -11.21
N LEU A 122 16.20 -19.38 -11.88
CA LEU A 122 14.81 -19.82 -11.78
C LEU A 122 14.70 -21.33 -11.65
N ILE A 123 13.82 -21.80 -10.76
CA ILE A 123 13.45 -23.20 -10.69
C ILE A 123 12.26 -23.46 -11.61
N GLY A 124 12.42 -24.45 -12.48
CA GLY A 124 11.40 -25.01 -13.36
C GLY A 124 11.55 -26.53 -13.41
N GLY A 125 11.23 -27.12 -14.55
CA GLY A 125 11.06 -28.56 -14.69
C GLY A 125 9.62 -28.97 -14.43
N LEU A 126 9.14 -30.01 -15.12
CA LEU A 126 7.82 -30.62 -14.92
C LEU A 126 7.63 -31.07 -13.46
N LYS A 127 8.72 -31.36 -12.74
CA LYS A 127 8.74 -31.75 -11.33
C LYS A 127 9.35 -30.70 -10.40
N GLU A 128 9.55 -29.46 -10.86
CA GLU A 128 10.27 -28.41 -10.14
C GLU A 128 11.70 -28.82 -9.71
N ASP A 129 12.37 -29.62 -10.54
CA ASP A 129 13.68 -30.25 -10.29
C ASP A 129 14.81 -29.71 -11.17
N LEU A 130 14.54 -28.72 -12.03
CA LEU A 130 15.55 -28.07 -12.87
C LEU A 130 15.78 -26.63 -12.43
N LEU A 131 17.05 -26.23 -12.35
CA LEU A 131 17.47 -24.87 -12.08
C LEU A 131 18.10 -24.26 -13.32
N PHE A 132 17.50 -23.18 -13.80
CA PHE A 132 17.96 -22.38 -14.94
C PHE A 132 18.79 -21.22 -14.41
N ILE A 133 20.06 -21.14 -14.81
CA ILE A 133 21.01 -20.11 -14.41
C ILE A 133 21.40 -19.30 -15.64
N MET A 134 20.98 -18.05 -15.68
CA MET A 134 21.43 -17.11 -16.71
C MET A 134 22.70 -16.41 -16.23
N THR A 135 23.77 -16.58 -17.00
CA THR A 135 25.07 -15.95 -16.78
C THR A 135 25.14 -14.57 -17.47
N PRO A 136 26.09 -13.69 -17.09
CA PRO A 136 26.33 -12.40 -17.76
C PRO A 136 26.64 -12.50 -19.25
N SER A 137 27.16 -13.65 -19.71
CA SER A 137 27.35 -13.91 -21.13
C SER A 137 26.04 -14.27 -21.86
N ARG A 138 24.89 -14.14 -21.18
CA ARG A 138 23.54 -14.49 -21.65
C ARG A 138 23.36 -15.94 -22.04
N LYS A 139 24.22 -16.80 -21.51
CA LYS A 139 24.10 -18.24 -21.62
C LYS A 139 23.27 -18.76 -20.44
N ILE A 140 22.27 -19.57 -20.73
CA ILE A 140 21.42 -20.24 -19.75
C ILE A 140 21.98 -21.65 -19.52
N GLU A 141 22.41 -21.90 -18.30
CA GLU A 141 22.87 -23.18 -17.82
C GLU A 141 21.73 -23.90 -17.10
N VAL A 142 21.58 -25.20 -17.32
CA VAL A 142 20.51 -26.00 -16.69
C VAL A 142 21.15 -27.00 -15.74
N VAL A 143 20.76 -26.93 -14.47
CA VAL A 143 21.26 -27.79 -13.39
C VAL A 143 20.12 -28.68 -12.92
N ASP A 144 20.35 -29.98 -12.91
CA ASP A 144 19.45 -30.93 -12.28
C ASP A 144 19.64 -30.86 -10.75
N LEU A 145 18.58 -30.47 -10.03
CA LEU A 145 18.59 -30.29 -8.57
C LEU A 145 18.57 -31.63 -7.81
N SER A 146 18.23 -32.73 -8.46
CA SER A 146 18.28 -34.07 -7.85
C SER A 146 19.71 -34.60 -7.80
N THR A 147 20.49 -34.35 -8.85
CA THR A 147 21.89 -34.82 -8.98
C THR A 147 22.93 -33.74 -8.70
N PHE A 148 22.54 -32.47 -8.65
CA PHE A 148 23.43 -31.30 -8.56
C PHE A 148 24.49 -31.29 -9.66
N LYS A 149 24.07 -31.59 -10.91
CA LYS A 149 24.95 -31.63 -12.09
C LYS A 149 24.41 -30.74 -13.21
N LEU A 150 25.34 -30.15 -13.97
CA LEU A 150 25.03 -29.41 -15.18
C LEU A 150 24.61 -30.37 -16.30
N LEU A 151 23.53 -30.03 -17.00
CA LEU A 151 23.13 -30.74 -18.22
C LEU A 151 24.06 -30.31 -19.37
N THR A 152 24.80 -31.26 -19.93
CA THR A 152 25.87 -30.98 -20.91
C THR A 152 25.40 -30.86 -22.36
N SER A 153 24.23 -31.39 -22.69
CA SER A 153 23.71 -31.49 -24.06
C SER A 153 22.62 -30.46 -24.38
N VAL A 154 22.62 -29.34 -23.66
CA VAL A 154 21.61 -28.30 -23.82
C VAL A 154 21.90 -27.46 -25.07
N SER A 155 20.90 -27.30 -25.93
CA SER A 155 21.03 -26.57 -27.20
C SER A 155 20.27 -25.23 -27.20
N ASN A 156 20.67 -24.29 -28.06
CA ASN A 156 20.09 -22.95 -28.22
C ASN A 156 20.03 -22.10 -26.94
N ASN A 157 20.94 -22.33 -26.00
CA ASN A 157 20.90 -21.73 -24.67
C ASN A 157 21.56 -20.35 -24.55
N THR A 158 21.82 -19.66 -25.65
CA THR A 158 22.42 -18.31 -25.63
C THR A 158 21.41 -17.31 -26.18
N LEU A 159 21.08 -16.30 -25.39
CA LEU A 159 20.12 -15.26 -25.81
C LEU A 159 20.75 -14.29 -26.82
N PRO A 160 19.95 -13.69 -27.72
CA PRO A 160 20.44 -12.72 -28.70
C PRO A 160 21.19 -11.54 -28.06
N ASN A 161 22.31 -11.15 -28.67
CA ASN A 161 23.02 -9.93 -28.30
C ASN A 161 22.27 -8.71 -28.81
N ASP A 162 21.56 -8.02 -27.92
CA ASP A 162 21.06 -6.67 -28.20
C ASP A 162 22.14 -5.63 -27.82
N ALA A 163 22.57 -4.82 -28.78
CA ALA A 163 23.69 -3.88 -28.68
C ALA A 163 23.46 -2.77 -27.64
N LEU A 164 22.22 -2.58 -27.20
CA LEU A 164 21.82 -1.56 -26.22
C LEU A 164 21.94 -2.03 -24.76
N ALA A 165 22.14 -3.32 -24.53
CA ALA A 165 22.09 -3.90 -23.20
C ALA A 165 23.44 -3.78 -22.49
N THR A 166 23.71 -2.59 -21.98
CA THR A 166 24.90 -2.26 -21.19
C THR A 166 24.53 -2.05 -19.71
N GLY A 167 24.43 -3.13 -18.92
CA GLY A 167 24.38 -2.97 -17.46
C GLY A 167 23.63 -4.04 -16.66
N ASN A 168 23.80 -3.95 -15.34
CA ASN A 168 23.38 -4.87 -14.27
C ASN A 168 21.85 -4.91 -13.99
N TYR A 169 21.01 -4.67 -15.01
CA TYR A 169 19.57 -4.42 -14.82
C TYR A 169 18.70 -5.42 -15.59
N GLU A 170 19.20 -6.64 -15.74
CA GLU A 170 18.47 -7.74 -16.36
C GLU A 170 17.52 -8.40 -15.34
N CYS A 171 16.40 -8.92 -15.85
CA CYS A 171 15.36 -9.56 -15.08
C CYS A 171 14.98 -10.85 -15.79
N LEU A 172 14.99 -11.96 -15.05
CA LEU A 172 14.53 -13.27 -15.50
C LEU A 172 13.42 -13.73 -14.56
N VAL A 173 12.19 -13.82 -15.07
CA VAL A 173 11.00 -14.19 -14.30
C VAL A 173 10.24 -15.33 -14.97
N PRO A 174 9.51 -16.18 -14.22
CA PRO A 174 8.69 -17.22 -14.82
C PRO A 174 7.55 -16.60 -15.64
N TRP A 175 7.23 -17.21 -16.77
CA TRP A 175 6.04 -16.85 -17.53
C TRP A 175 4.79 -17.28 -16.75
N THR A 176 3.78 -16.42 -16.74
CA THR A 176 2.53 -16.67 -16.05
C THR A 176 1.35 -16.43 -16.97
N ASP A 177 0.43 -17.38 -16.98
CA ASP A 177 -0.87 -17.26 -17.63
C ASP A 177 -1.96 -17.28 -16.55
N LYS A 178 -2.74 -16.20 -16.47
CA LYS A 178 -3.79 -16.01 -15.45
C LYS A 178 -3.30 -16.30 -14.02
N GLY A 179 -2.08 -15.86 -13.71
CA GLY A 179 -1.44 -16.03 -12.40
C GLY A 179 -0.85 -17.40 -12.10
N LYS A 180 -0.98 -18.36 -13.01
CA LYS A 180 -0.35 -19.68 -12.90
C LYS A 180 0.94 -19.68 -13.69
N LYS A 181 2.02 -20.17 -13.06
CA LYS A 181 3.31 -20.35 -13.73
C LYS A 181 3.13 -21.37 -14.86
N VAL A 182 3.61 -21.02 -16.04
CA VAL A 182 3.72 -21.96 -17.16
C VAL A 182 5.07 -22.67 -17.02
N VAL A 183 5.02 -24.01 -17.04
CA VAL A 183 6.22 -24.84 -16.86
C VAL A 183 7.24 -24.51 -17.96
N ASN A 184 8.50 -24.36 -17.57
CA ASN A 184 9.64 -24.14 -18.46
C ASN A 184 9.53 -22.95 -19.43
N LYS A 185 8.68 -21.99 -19.09
CA LYS A 185 8.51 -20.78 -19.88
C LYS A 185 8.87 -19.58 -19.02
N PHE A 186 9.66 -18.69 -19.57
CA PHE A 186 10.27 -17.57 -18.86
C PHE A 186 10.20 -16.30 -19.69
N LEU A 187 10.26 -15.16 -19.00
CA LEU A 187 10.41 -13.85 -19.59
C LEU A 187 11.77 -13.29 -19.15
N TRP A 188 12.60 -12.97 -20.12
CA TRP A 188 13.78 -12.14 -19.92
C TRP A 188 13.49 -10.71 -20.37
N THR A 189 13.93 -9.73 -19.58
CA THR A 189 13.90 -8.33 -19.99
C THR A 189 14.98 -7.51 -19.33
N ASN A 190 15.44 -6.46 -20.00
CA ASN A 190 16.33 -5.44 -19.46
C ASN A 190 15.63 -4.06 -19.37
N GLY A 191 14.29 -4.03 -19.45
CA GLY A 191 13.50 -2.80 -19.49
C GLY A 191 13.40 -2.11 -20.86
N LEU A 192 14.17 -2.57 -21.86
CA LEU A 192 14.10 -2.08 -23.25
C LEU A 192 13.59 -3.15 -24.22
N SER A 193 14.04 -4.38 -24.00
CA SER A 193 13.67 -5.56 -24.79
C SER A 193 13.02 -6.59 -23.89
N ALA A 194 12.05 -7.32 -24.44
CA ALA A 194 11.45 -8.48 -23.81
C ALA A 194 11.69 -9.70 -24.70
N ILE A 195 12.04 -10.82 -24.09
CA ILE A 195 12.28 -12.09 -24.77
C ILE A 195 11.51 -13.19 -24.04
N GLU A 196 10.68 -13.89 -24.78
CA GLU A 196 10.01 -15.11 -24.35
C GLU A 196 10.97 -16.29 -24.57
N ILE A 197 11.18 -17.07 -23.52
CA ILE A 197 12.08 -18.23 -23.52
C ILE A 197 11.26 -19.45 -23.10
N GLU A 198 11.36 -20.52 -23.86
CA GLU A 198 10.71 -21.80 -23.56
C GLU A 198 11.73 -22.92 -23.62
N PHE A 199 11.66 -23.88 -22.70
CA PHE A 199 12.58 -25.00 -22.62
C PHE A 199 11.86 -26.33 -22.73
N GLU A 200 12.23 -27.12 -23.74
CA GLU A 200 11.72 -28.47 -23.94
C GLU A 200 12.65 -29.47 -23.26
N GLU A 201 12.15 -30.15 -22.22
CA GLU A 201 12.91 -31.11 -21.43
C GLU A 201 13.31 -32.35 -22.22
N ALA A 202 12.45 -32.86 -23.10
CA ALA A 202 12.72 -34.11 -23.82
C ALA A 202 13.89 -33.97 -24.81
N SER A 203 14.03 -32.79 -25.41
CA SER A 203 15.08 -32.47 -26.39
C SER A 203 16.21 -31.61 -25.83
N LEU A 204 16.12 -31.17 -24.57
CA LEU A 204 17.05 -30.25 -23.92
C LEU A 204 17.32 -28.99 -24.76
N THR A 205 16.28 -28.44 -25.39
CA THR A 205 16.40 -27.35 -26.36
C THR A 205 15.63 -26.11 -25.90
N PHE A 206 16.27 -24.94 -26.01
CA PHE A 206 15.61 -23.66 -25.81
C PHE A 206 15.00 -23.13 -27.10
N TYR A 207 13.80 -22.57 -26.98
CA TYR A 207 13.11 -21.78 -28.00
C TYR A 207 13.04 -20.34 -27.51
N VAL A 208 13.55 -19.43 -28.33
CA VAL A 208 13.67 -18.01 -27.97
C VAL A 208 12.87 -17.20 -28.96
N ASN A 209 11.92 -16.42 -28.46
CA ASN A 209 11.07 -15.55 -29.25
C ASN A 209 11.24 -14.09 -28.79
N LYS A 210 11.78 -13.23 -29.66
CA LYS A 210 11.94 -11.80 -29.36
C LYS A 210 10.55 -11.15 -29.39
N LEU A 211 10.18 -10.50 -28.29
CA LEU A 211 8.91 -9.77 -28.17
C LEU A 211 9.09 -8.31 -28.59
N CYS A 212 8.02 -7.53 -28.47
CA CYS A 212 8.07 -6.10 -28.76
C CYS A 212 9.15 -5.41 -27.91
N SER A 213 9.92 -4.55 -28.58
CA SER A 213 10.89 -3.65 -27.91
C SER A 213 10.15 -2.38 -27.51
N PHE A 214 10.46 -1.84 -26.33
CA PHE A 214 9.90 -0.57 -25.91
C PHE A 214 10.45 0.56 -26.80
N GLY A 215 9.56 1.33 -27.43
CA GLY A 215 9.91 2.32 -28.45
C GLY A 215 10.41 3.68 -27.92
N ALA A 216 10.76 3.80 -26.64
CA ALA A 216 11.32 5.05 -26.15
C ALA A 216 12.82 5.12 -26.45
N GLY A 217 13.26 6.16 -27.15
CA GLY A 217 14.67 6.46 -27.43
C GLY A 217 15.51 6.83 -26.20
N ASP A 218 15.08 6.46 -24.99
CA ASP A 218 15.74 6.76 -23.71
C ASP A 218 16.13 5.45 -23.01
N SER A 219 17.37 5.39 -22.52
CA SER A 219 17.86 4.26 -21.71
C SER A 219 17.12 4.21 -20.36
N SER A 220 16.49 3.08 -20.06
CA SER A 220 15.86 2.81 -18.76
C SER A 220 16.79 1.98 -17.88
N PHE A 221 16.94 2.39 -16.62
CA PHE A 221 17.64 1.63 -15.57
C PHE A 221 16.59 1.04 -14.64
N VAL A 222 16.52 -0.29 -14.57
CA VAL A 222 15.56 -1.01 -13.72
C VAL A 222 16.23 -1.40 -12.41
N TYR A 223 15.79 -0.83 -11.29
CA TYR A 223 16.36 -1.10 -9.97
C TYR A 223 15.66 -2.24 -9.24
N ALA A 224 14.36 -2.40 -9.44
CA ALA A 224 13.57 -3.44 -8.80
C ALA A 224 12.44 -3.91 -9.71
N HIS A 225 11.94 -5.12 -9.46
CA HIS A 225 10.80 -5.66 -10.17
C HIS A 225 9.91 -6.48 -9.25
N VAL A 226 8.61 -6.52 -9.54
CA VAL A 226 7.68 -7.48 -8.94
C VAL A 226 6.77 -8.04 -10.02
N GLN A 227 6.45 -9.32 -9.91
CA GLN A 227 5.51 -9.99 -10.80
C GLN A 227 4.20 -10.24 -10.08
N TRP A 228 3.09 -9.78 -10.66
CA TRP A 228 1.75 -9.99 -10.15
C TRP A 228 0.81 -10.47 -11.26
N GLU A 229 0.13 -11.60 -11.03
CA GLU A 229 -0.69 -12.27 -12.04
C GLU A 229 0.11 -12.51 -13.33
N ASP A 230 -0.24 -11.90 -14.46
CA ASP A 230 0.47 -11.94 -15.75
C ASP A 230 1.29 -10.67 -16.05
N ILE A 231 1.36 -9.73 -15.11
CA ILE A 231 2.00 -8.42 -15.29
C ILE A 231 3.32 -8.36 -14.53
N LEU A 232 4.38 -7.99 -15.23
CA LEU A 232 5.68 -7.65 -14.65
C LEU A 232 5.77 -6.14 -14.46
N PHE A 233 5.91 -5.69 -13.21
CA PHE A 233 6.17 -4.30 -12.85
C PHE A 233 7.67 -4.09 -12.71
N LEU A 234 8.20 -3.10 -13.43
CA LEU A 234 9.60 -2.68 -13.37
C LEU A 234 9.68 -1.26 -12.80
N PHE A 235 10.53 -1.08 -11.80
CA PHE A 235 10.73 0.18 -11.10
C PHE A 235 12.11 0.71 -11.41
N GLY A 236 12.18 1.92 -11.95
CA GLY A 236 13.41 2.41 -12.54
C GLY A 236 13.43 3.88 -12.86
N GLU A 237 14.59 4.32 -13.35
CA GLU A 237 14.81 5.66 -13.88
C GLU A 237 14.92 5.61 -15.40
N THR A 238 14.39 6.64 -16.07
CA THR A 238 14.70 6.90 -17.48
C THR A 238 15.73 8.00 -17.57
N GLN A 239 16.89 7.70 -18.16
CA GLN A 239 17.90 8.72 -18.46
C GLN A 239 17.90 9.03 -19.96
N SER A 240 17.81 10.32 -20.30
CA SER A 240 18.05 10.77 -21.67
C SER A 240 19.53 10.60 -22.02
N LEU A 241 19.83 9.98 -23.16
CA LEU A 241 21.19 9.69 -23.63
C LEU A 241 22.08 10.96 -23.75
N TYR A 242 21.49 12.15 -23.87
CA TYR A 242 22.20 13.43 -23.91
C TYR A 242 22.69 13.94 -22.54
N ALA A 243 22.17 13.42 -21.43
CA ALA A 243 22.49 13.88 -20.08
C ALA A 243 23.81 13.32 -19.51
N ARG A 244 24.47 12.37 -20.20
CA ARG A 244 25.72 11.76 -19.73
C ARG A 244 26.90 12.74 -19.61
N ARG A 245 26.81 13.93 -20.22
CA ARG A 245 27.88 14.96 -20.24
C ARG A 245 27.67 16.13 -19.29
N ALA A 246 26.50 16.28 -18.68
CA ALA A 246 26.24 17.34 -17.70
C ALA A 246 25.85 16.70 -16.37
N ILE A 247 26.83 16.56 -15.47
CA ILE A 247 26.58 16.23 -14.07
C ILE A 247 25.95 17.48 -13.43
N CYS A 248 24.65 17.68 -13.68
CA CYS A 248 23.85 18.60 -12.89
C CYS A 248 23.53 17.87 -11.58
N LYS A 249 23.91 18.46 -10.43
CA LYS A 249 23.57 17.96 -9.08
C LYS A 249 22.06 17.91 -8.83
N ASP A 250 21.27 18.51 -9.72
CA ASP A 250 19.81 18.52 -9.71
C ASP A 250 19.23 17.71 -10.88
N SER A 251 19.69 16.47 -11.09
CA SER A 251 19.17 15.64 -12.18
C SER A 251 17.69 15.31 -11.93
N CYS A 252 16.83 15.72 -12.87
CA CYS A 252 15.42 15.32 -12.98
C CYS A 252 15.30 13.80 -13.20
N LEU A 253 15.52 13.01 -12.15
CA LEU A 253 15.29 11.57 -12.14
C LEU A 253 13.80 11.34 -11.92
N ILE A 254 13.09 10.92 -12.97
CA ILE A 254 11.68 10.56 -12.86
C ILE A 254 11.62 9.06 -12.54
N SER A 255 11.20 8.72 -11.33
CA SER A 255 10.95 7.34 -10.90
C SER A 255 9.67 6.83 -11.57
N LYS A 256 9.78 6.22 -12.75
CA LYS A 256 8.63 5.66 -13.48
C LYS A 256 8.41 4.19 -13.15
N VAL A 257 7.16 3.76 -13.24
CA VAL A 257 6.77 2.35 -13.15
C VAL A 257 6.38 1.87 -14.54
N PHE A 258 7.14 0.92 -15.07
CA PHE A 258 6.84 0.25 -16.33
C PHE A 258 6.14 -1.07 -16.06
N LYS A 259 5.27 -1.46 -16.99
CA LYS A 259 4.46 -2.67 -16.92
C LYS A 259 4.65 -3.44 -18.22
N PHE A 260 4.85 -4.75 -18.10
CA PHE A 260 4.79 -5.67 -19.23
C PHE A 260 3.70 -6.70 -18.97
N SER A 261 2.66 -6.73 -19.81
CA SER A 261 1.65 -7.81 -19.76
C SER A 261 2.16 -8.98 -20.57
N MET A 262 2.35 -10.14 -19.93
CA MET A 262 2.74 -11.37 -20.60
C MET A 262 1.62 -11.87 -21.52
N GLN A 263 0.35 -11.70 -21.13
CA GLN A 263 -0.78 -12.14 -21.93
C GLN A 263 -0.95 -11.29 -23.20
N ALA A 264 -0.92 -9.95 -23.06
CA ALA A 264 -1.02 -9.05 -24.21
C ALA A 264 0.30 -8.96 -25.00
N LYS A 265 1.43 -9.34 -24.40
CA LYS A 265 2.79 -9.17 -24.93
C LYS A 265 3.10 -7.71 -25.26
N THR A 266 2.61 -6.78 -24.43
CA THR A 266 2.74 -5.34 -24.63
C THR A 266 3.32 -4.64 -23.40
N TRP A 267 3.95 -3.49 -23.67
CA TRP A 267 4.42 -2.56 -22.65
C TRP A 267 3.41 -1.45 -22.39
N SER A 268 3.29 -1.04 -21.13
CA SER A 268 2.60 0.17 -20.73
C SER A 268 3.34 0.85 -19.56
N SER A 269 3.03 2.11 -19.27
CA SER A 269 3.52 2.83 -18.10
C SER A 269 2.38 3.09 -17.13
N SER A 270 2.67 3.08 -15.83
CA SER A 270 1.71 3.56 -14.82
C SER A 270 1.72 5.09 -14.78
N SER A 271 0.56 5.69 -14.47
CA SER A 271 0.42 7.11 -14.15
C SER A 271 1.09 7.50 -12.82
N ILE A 272 1.35 6.54 -11.93
CA ILE A 272 2.01 6.77 -10.65
C ILE A 272 3.54 6.73 -10.80
N SER A 273 4.22 7.69 -10.18
CA SER A 273 5.66 7.65 -9.95
C SER A 273 5.98 6.96 -8.62
N CYS A 274 7.12 6.28 -8.54
CA CYS A 274 7.52 5.64 -7.28
C CYS A 274 7.75 6.72 -6.20
N PRO A 275 7.15 6.59 -4.99
CA PRO A 275 7.18 7.62 -3.95
C PRO A 275 8.56 7.85 -3.33
N ILE A 276 9.58 7.07 -3.71
CA ILE A 276 10.95 7.19 -3.22
C ILE A 276 11.91 7.14 -4.41
N ASN A 277 12.97 7.96 -4.36
CA ASN A 277 14.07 7.90 -5.32
C ASN A 277 14.81 6.56 -5.17
N ILE A 278 14.72 5.69 -6.18
CA ILE A 278 15.02 4.25 -6.09
C ILE A 278 16.48 3.99 -6.42
N GLU A 279 17.42 4.42 -5.57
CA GLU A 279 18.83 4.14 -5.90
C GLU A 279 19.27 2.72 -5.47
N THR A 280 18.62 2.08 -4.46
CA THR A 280 19.00 0.73 -3.95
C THR A 280 17.89 0.01 -3.14
N PHE A 281 16.73 -0.21 -3.73
CA PHE A 281 15.64 -0.93 -3.06
C PHE A 281 15.43 -2.31 -3.66
N VAL A 282 15.00 -3.25 -2.82
CA VAL A 282 14.40 -4.49 -3.31
C VAL A 282 12.89 -4.36 -3.17
N ALA A 283 12.16 -4.84 -4.17
CA ALA A 283 10.71 -4.87 -4.16
C ALA A 283 10.23 -6.32 -4.00
N VAL A 284 9.25 -6.52 -3.13
CA VAL A 284 8.63 -7.83 -2.91
C VAL A 284 7.14 -7.69 -2.67
N LEU A 285 6.36 -8.65 -3.16
CA LEU A 285 4.94 -8.69 -2.83
C LEU A 285 4.73 -9.22 -1.42
N ASN A 286 3.76 -8.64 -0.72
CA ASN A 286 3.23 -9.23 0.50
C ASN A 286 2.60 -10.61 0.22
N GLN A 287 2.32 -11.37 1.28
CA GLN A 287 1.78 -12.73 1.16
C GLN A 287 0.46 -12.80 0.37
N GLU A 288 -0.41 -11.80 0.54
CA GLU A 288 -1.69 -11.70 -0.17
C GLU A 288 -1.52 -11.23 -1.63
N LYS A 289 -0.30 -10.87 -2.04
CA LYS A 289 0.01 -10.30 -3.35
C LYS A 289 -0.80 -9.05 -3.69
N THR A 290 -1.18 -8.25 -2.70
CA THR A 290 -1.97 -7.02 -2.87
C THR A 290 -1.11 -5.76 -2.84
N THR A 291 0.08 -5.85 -2.26
CA THR A 291 0.95 -4.70 -2.00
C THR A 291 2.40 -5.05 -2.32
N ALA A 292 3.06 -4.19 -3.10
CA ALA A 292 4.50 -4.22 -3.30
C ALA A 292 5.18 -3.43 -2.17
N LEU A 293 6.05 -4.11 -1.42
CA LEU A 293 6.86 -3.53 -0.36
C LEU A 293 8.27 -3.26 -0.91
N PHE A 294 8.75 -2.04 -0.69
CA PHE A 294 10.10 -1.62 -1.06
C PHE A 294 10.93 -1.45 0.20
N VAL A 295 12.08 -2.11 0.22
CA VAL A 295 12.97 -2.16 1.38
C VAL A 295 14.34 -1.60 0.99
N ASP A 296 14.78 -0.56 1.71
CA ASP A 296 16.10 0.06 1.49
C ASP A 296 17.20 -0.91 1.95
N THR A 297 18.15 -1.18 1.06
CA THR A 297 19.27 -2.08 1.33
C THR A 297 20.58 -1.38 1.66
N ARG A 298 20.68 -0.04 1.51
CA ARG A 298 21.90 0.73 1.80
C ARG A 298 22.16 0.95 3.29
N ASN A 299 21.12 1.15 4.08
CA ASN A 299 21.23 1.58 5.47
C ASN A 299 20.42 0.70 6.43
N LEU A 300 20.81 -0.58 6.57
CA LEU A 300 20.18 -1.52 7.52
C LEU A 300 20.36 -1.13 9.01
N LYS A 301 21.23 -0.15 9.33
CA LYS A 301 21.59 0.26 10.70
C LYS A 301 20.94 1.56 11.19
N GLN A 302 20.28 2.35 10.34
CA GLN A 302 19.62 3.61 10.72
C GLN A 302 18.17 3.62 10.23
N LYS A 303 17.27 4.33 10.95
CA LYS A 303 15.81 4.46 10.67
C LYS A 303 15.49 4.32 9.17
N THR A 304 15.02 3.14 8.80
CA THR A 304 14.74 2.77 7.41
C THR A 304 13.47 3.44 6.91
N ARG A 305 13.49 3.86 5.64
CA ARG A 305 12.30 4.22 4.87
C ARG A 305 11.74 2.94 4.26
N ASP A 306 10.74 2.33 4.88
CA ASP A 306 9.91 1.33 4.21
C ASP A 306 8.77 2.05 3.48
N CYS A 307 8.58 1.78 2.19
CA CYS A 307 7.38 2.21 1.48
C CYS A 307 6.66 1.04 0.87
N SER A 308 5.36 1.21 0.67
CA SER A 308 4.51 0.19 0.12
C SER A 308 3.54 0.83 -0.84
N ILE A 309 3.36 0.23 -2.02
CA ILE A 309 2.41 0.66 -3.03
C ILE A 309 1.44 -0.49 -3.25
N ARG A 310 0.13 -0.22 -3.21
CA ARG A 310 -0.86 -1.25 -3.56
C ARG A 310 -0.80 -1.53 -5.05
N ILE A 311 -0.90 -2.80 -5.43
CA ILE A 311 -0.90 -3.17 -6.86
C ILE A 311 -2.02 -2.45 -7.62
N SER A 312 -3.20 -2.32 -6.99
CA SER A 312 -4.35 -1.61 -7.57
C SER A 312 -4.07 -0.14 -7.90
N GLU A 313 -3.13 0.50 -7.21
CA GLU A 313 -2.76 1.89 -7.50
C GLU A 313 -1.89 1.98 -8.76
N MET A 314 -1.11 0.94 -9.08
CA MET A 314 -0.24 0.92 -10.26
C MET A 314 -0.97 0.53 -11.56
N LEU A 315 -2.21 0.06 -11.45
CA LEU A 315 -3.08 -0.33 -12.55
C LEU A 315 -3.96 0.84 -13.00
N GLU A 316 -4.15 0.96 -14.31
CA GLU A 316 -5.08 1.95 -14.87
C GLU A 316 -6.53 1.44 -14.75
N ARG A 317 -7.51 2.36 -14.78
CA ARG A 317 -8.93 2.00 -14.61
C ARG A 317 -9.42 0.94 -15.59
N ASP A 318 -9.04 1.06 -16.85
CA ASP A 318 -9.45 0.13 -17.91
C ASP A 318 -8.84 -1.27 -17.73
N GLU A 319 -7.61 -1.33 -17.21
CA GLU A 319 -6.94 -2.59 -16.86
C GLU A 319 -7.69 -3.26 -15.69
N MET A 320 -7.98 -2.51 -14.62
CA MET A 320 -8.75 -3.02 -13.49
C MET A 320 -10.14 -3.52 -13.91
N PHE A 321 -10.83 -2.80 -14.78
CA PHE A 321 -12.15 -3.19 -15.27
C PHE A 321 -12.10 -4.47 -16.10
N SER A 322 -11.13 -4.58 -17.01
CA SER A 322 -10.91 -5.78 -17.83
C SER A 322 -10.60 -7.02 -16.95
N MET A 323 -9.82 -6.82 -15.88
CA MET A 323 -9.52 -7.89 -14.93
C MET A 323 -10.73 -8.31 -14.10
N ILE A 324 -11.57 -7.37 -13.67
CA ILE A 324 -12.81 -7.67 -12.94
C ILE A 324 -13.72 -8.53 -13.83
N GLN A 325 -13.92 -8.14 -15.10
CA GLN A 325 -14.73 -8.91 -16.05
C GLN A 325 -14.21 -10.33 -16.26
N GLU A 326 -12.89 -10.51 -16.39
CA GLU A 326 -12.31 -11.85 -16.54
C GLU A 326 -12.44 -12.68 -15.26
N LYS A 327 -12.28 -12.08 -14.07
CA LYS A 327 -12.53 -12.78 -12.79
C LYS A 327 -14.00 -13.12 -12.62
N GLU A 328 -14.94 -12.26 -13.03
CA GLU A 328 -16.37 -12.56 -13.07
C GLU A 328 -16.66 -13.74 -14.00
N LYS A 329 -16.06 -13.75 -15.20
CA LYS A 329 -16.17 -14.87 -16.15
C LYS A 329 -15.58 -16.16 -15.58
N GLN A 330 -14.45 -16.10 -14.87
CA GLN A 330 -13.88 -17.26 -14.17
C GLN A 330 -14.77 -17.72 -13.02
N ILE A 331 -15.39 -16.81 -12.26
CA ILE A 331 -16.35 -17.15 -11.21
C ILE A 331 -17.60 -17.80 -11.83
N GLU A 332 -18.10 -17.30 -12.94
CA GLU A 332 -19.19 -17.92 -13.70
C GLU A 332 -18.79 -19.30 -14.22
N GLN A 333 -17.58 -19.44 -14.77
CA GLN A 333 -17.05 -20.71 -15.22
C GLN A 333 -16.89 -21.67 -14.04
N LEU A 334 -16.39 -21.24 -12.89
CA LEU A 334 -16.31 -22.05 -11.66
C LEU A 334 -17.69 -22.40 -11.09
N LYS A 335 -18.70 -21.55 -11.31
CA LYS A 335 -20.11 -21.87 -10.98
C LYS A 335 -20.67 -22.93 -11.94
N ARG A 336 -20.28 -22.91 -13.22
CA ARG A 336 -20.62 -23.94 -14.22
C ARG A 336 -19.85 -25.24 -13.99
N ASP A 337 -18.57 -25.16 -13.62
CA ASP A 337 -17.61 -26.25 -13.34
C ASP A 337 -17.72 -26.78 -11.89
N ARG A 338 -18.56 -26.16 -11.05
CA ARG A 338 -19.22 -26.82 -9.93
C ARG A 338 -20.63 -27.27 -10.33
N PRO A 339 -20.81 -28.17 -11.30
CA PRO A 339 -22.05 -28.88 -11.33
C PRO A 339 -22.04 -29.81 -10.12
N PHE A 340 -23.03 -29.65 -9.25
CA PHE A 340 -23.61 -30.83 -8.62
C PHE A 340 -24.11 -31.72 -9.77
N VAL A 341 -23.23 -32.51 -10.37
CA VAL A 341 -23.60 -33.60 -11.26
C VAL A 341 -24.12 -34.69 -10.34
N LEU A 342 -25.44 -34.83 -10.25
CA LEU A 342 -25.98 -36.18 -10.12
C LEU A 342 -25.41 -36.96 -11.31
N PRO A 343 -24.74 -38.09 -11.11
CA PRO A 343 -24.39 -38.97 -12.23
C PRO A 343 -25.70 -39.39 -12.90
N ASN A 344 -26.11 -38.67 -13.93
CA ASN A 344 -27.01 -39.20 -14.92
C ASN A 344 -26.15 -40.08 -15.80
N GLN A 345 -26.43 -41.38 -15.68
CA GLN A 345 -25.75 -42.50 -16.33
C GLN A 345 -24.41 -42.83 -15.67
N MET A 346 -24.49 -43.80 -14.75
CA MET A 346 -23.35 -44.58 -14.32
C MET A 346 -22.62 -45.08 -15.58
N ASP A 347 -21.40 -44.59 -15.78
CA ASP A 347 -20.39 -45.32 -16.51
C ASP A 347 -20.34 -46.74 -15.93
N THR A 348 -20.42 -47.68 -16.86
CA THR A 348 -20.45 -49.12 -16.64
C THR A 348 -19.14 -49.62 -16.06
N GLN A 349 -18.92 -49.42 -14.76
CA GLN A 349 -17.91 -50.12 -13.98
C GLN A 349 -18.44 -50.42 -12.57
N PHE A 350 -19.47 -51.26 -12.50
CA PHE A 350 -19.74 -52.05 -11.29
C PHE A 350 -19.34 -53.50 -11.59
N ASP A 351 -18.09 -53.80 -11.24
CA ASP A 351 -17.47 -55.12 -11.38
C ASP A 351 -17.93 -56.05 -10.25
N SER A 352 -19.25 -56.27 -10.17
CA SER A 352 -19.89 -57.18 -9.21
C SER A 352 -20.99 -58.05 -9.83
N ASN A 353 -21.02 -58.17 -11.16
CA ASN A 353 -22.07 -58.90 -11.89
C ASN A 353 -21.65 -60.25 -12.50
N VAL A 354 -20.54 -60.83 -12.06
CA VAL A 354 -20.21 -62.23 -12.44
C VAL A 354 -21.24 -63.19 -11.82
N GLN A 355 -21.66 -62.97 -10.58
CA GLN A 355 -22.69 -63.80 -9.93
C GLN A 355 -24.09 -63.60 -10.52
N LEU A 356 -24.48 -62.38 -10.88
CA LEU A 356 -25.81 -62.12 -11.46
C LEU A 356 -25.91 -62.63 -12.91
N ARG A 357 -24.84 -62.53 -13.71
CA ARG A 357 -24.80 -63.17 -15.05
C ARG A 357 -24.85 -64.68 -14.96
N ASN A 358 -24.03 -65.30 -14.12
CA ASN A 358 -23.97 -66.76 -14.01
C ASN A 358 -25.33 -67.36 -13.57
N ASN A 359 -26.03 -66.68 -12.67
CA ASN A 359 -27.36 -67.10 -12.24
C ASN A 359 -28.44 -67.01 -13.34
N TYR A 360 -28.35 -66.00 -14.22
CA TYR A 360 -29.28 -65.85 -15.35
C TYR A 360 -29.08 -66.94 -16.41
N TYR A 361 -27.83 -67.37 -16.63
CA TYR A 361 -27.51 -68.48 -17.53
C TYR A 361 -27.96 -69.85 -16.99
N GLU A 362 -27.92 -70.07 -15.68
CA GLU A 362 -28.45 -71.30 -15.06
C GLU A 362 -29.97 -71.40 -15.15
N GLU A 363 -30.71 -70.29 -14.91
CA GLU A 363 -32.19 -70.28 -14.98
C GLU A 363 -32.72 -70.49 -16.41
N THR A 364 -32.03 -69.93 -17.42
CA THR A 364 -32.37 -70.14 -18.83
C THR A 364 -32.15 -71.60 -19.24
N ASN A 365 -31.14 -72.27 -18.70
CA ASN A 365 -30.84 -73.66 -19.01
C ASN A 365 -31.90 -74.63 -18.44
N ILE A 366 -32.32 -74.44 -17.18
CA ILE A 366 -33.40 -75.23 -16.55
C ILE A 366 -34.73 -75.02 -17.28
N SER A 367 -35.04 -73.78 -17.68
CA SER A 367 -36.25 -73.46 -18.45
C SER A 367 -36.27 -74.16 -19.81
N MET A 368 -35.15 -74.16 -20.54
CA MET A 368 -35.03 -74.85 -21.83
C MET A 368 -35.19 -76.37 -21.70
N GLN A 369 -34.60 -77.00 -20.67
CA GLN A 369 -34.73 -78.43 -20.41
C GLN A 369 -36.17 -78.85 -20.06
N LEU A 370 -36.90 -78.02 -19.30
CA LEU A 370 -38.31 -78.27 -18.99
C LEU A 370 -39.21 -78.10 -20.22
N GLN A 371 -38.91 -77.11 -21.08
CA GLN A 371 -39.64 -76.90 -22.32
C GLN A 371 -39.46 -78.06 -23.31
N SER A 372 -38.24 -78.59 -23.46
CA SER A 372 -37.99 -79.73 -24.34
C SER A 372 -38.70 -80.99 -23.85
N ALA A 373 -38.61 -81.30 -22.55
CA ALA A 373 -39.28 -82.45 -21.96
C ALA A 373 -40.82 -82.32 -22.03
N SER A 374 -41.38 -81.13 -21.80
CA SER A 374 -42.82 -80.90 -21.96
C SER A 374 -43.29 -81.06 -23.41
N LYS A 375 -42.46 -80.77 -24.40
CA LYS A 375 -42.79 -80.94 -25.82
C LYS A 375 -42.87 -82.42 -26.17
N GLU A 376 -41.85 -83.20 -25.80
CA GLU A 376 -41.78 -84.65 -26.04
C GLU A 376 -42.98 -85.37 -25.41
N THR A 377 -43.36 -85.01 -24.19
CA THR A 377 -44.53 -85.61 -23.52
C THR A 377 -45.86 -85.25 -24.21
N LYS A 378 -45.98 -84.04 -24.79
CA LYS A 378 -47.19 -83.65 -25.54
C LYS A 378 -47.32 -84.41 -26.85
N GLU A 379 -46.22 -84.67 -27.54
CA GLU A 379 -46.18 -85.47 -28.77
C GLU A 379 -46.63 -86.91 -28.48
N LYS A 380 -46.09 -87.52 -27.43
CA LYS A 380 -46.50 -88.87 -26.98
C LYS A 380 -47.96 -88.94 -26.52
N PHE A 381 -48.46 -87.90 -25.87
CA PHE A 381 -49.87 -87.83 -25.47
C PHE A 381 -50.83 -87.68 -26.67
N ALA A 382 -50.37 -87.06 -27.77
CA ALA A 382 -51.14 -86.99 -29.00
C ALA A 382 -51.28 -88.37 -29.67
N GLU A 383 -50.20 -89.15 -29.73
CA GLU A 383 -50.21 -90.55 -30.20
C GLU A 383 -51.23 -91.41 -29.42
N LEU A 384 -51.29 -91.23 -28.09
CA LEU A 384 -52.23 -91.96 -27.23
C LEU A 384 -53.71 -91.57 -27.45
N ASN A 385 -53.98 -90.30 -27.79
CA ASN A 385 -55.33 -89.85 -28.13
C ASN A 385 -55.81 -90.40 -29.48
N GLU A 386 -54.91 -90.67 -30.43
CA GLU A 386 -55.27 -91.34 -31.68
C GLU A 386 -55.73 -92.78 -31.43
N TRP A 387 -55.10 -93.51 -30.51
CA TRP A 387 -55.49 -94.88 -30.14
C TRP A 387 -56.88 -94.98 -29.52
N LYS A 388 -57.27 -93.96 -28.74
CA LYS A 388 -58.59 -93.91 -28.11
C LYS A 388 -59.74 -93.79 -29.14
N ASN A 389 -59.43 -93.30 -30.34
CA ASN A 389 -60.40 -93.11 -31.42
C ASN A 389 -60.53 -94.33 -32.34
N GLU A 390 -59.69 -95.36 -32.18
CA GLU A 390 -59.86 -96.63 -32.87
C GLU A 390 -61.04 -97.39 -32.25
N GLY A 391 -62.11 -97.59 -33.02
CA GLY A 391 -63.31 -98.29 -32.56
C GLY A 391 -63.03 -99.76 -32.23
N PRO A 392 -63.83 -100.39 -31.35
CA PRO A 392 -63.65 -101.80 -31.00
C PRO A 392 -63.87 -102.70 -32.22
N VAL A 393 -62.99 -103.68 -32.40
CA VAL A 393 -63.13 -104.69 -33.46
C VAL A 393 -64.36 -105.56 -33.18
N GLU A 394 -65.27 -105.69 -34.14
CA GLU A 394 -66.44 -106.59 -34.04
C GLU A 394 -66.01 -108.05 -34.28
N TRP A 395 -65.76 -108.78 -33.19
CA TRP A 395 -65.21 -110.14 -33.23
C TRP A 395 -66.16 -111.21 -33.81
N SER A 396 -67.48 -110.95 -33.85
CA SER A 396 -68.52 -111.92 -34.21
C SER A 396 -68.65 -112.20 -35.70
N GLN A 397 -67.96 -111.45 -36.57
CA GLN A 397 -68.07 -111.56 -38.03
C GLN A 397 -66.80 -112.10 -38.72
N LEU A 398 -65.77 -112.49 -37.95
CA LEU A 398 -64.48 -112.90 -38.51
C LEU A 398 -64.37 -114.42 -38.73
N PRO A 399 -63.68 -114.89 -39.80
CA PRO A 399 -63.40 -116.31 -40.03
C PRO A 399 -62.59 -116.96 -38.90
N TRP A 400 -62.80 -118.25 -38.64
CA TRP A 400 -62.05 -118.99 -37.60
C TRP A 400 -60.53 -118.94 -37.79
N GLN A 401 -60.04 -118.93 -39.03
CA GLN A 401 -58.60 -118.83 -39.32
C GLN A 401 -58.01 -117.49 -38.82
N GLU A 402 -58.76 -116.39 -38.88
CA GLU A 402 -58.33 -115.06 -38.42
C GLU A 402 -58.35 -114.92 -36.89
N ILE A 403 -59.12 -115.77 -36.20
CA ILE A 403 -59.24 -115.75 -34.74
C ILE A 403 -58.17 -116.64 -34.08
N TRP A 404 -57.81 -117.77 -34.71
CA TRP A 404 -56.99 -118.82 -34.08
C TRP A 404 -55.61 -119.05 -34.72
N SER A 405 -55.25 -118.38 -35.82
CA SER A 405 -53.89 -118.46 -36.35
C SER A 405 -52.93 -117.57 -35.55
N CYS A 406 -51.65 -117.95 -35.53
CA CYS A 406 -50.58 -117.20 -34.85
C CYS A 406 -50.26 -115.84 -35.49
N ASP A 407 -50.82 -115.56 -36.67
CA ASP A 407 -50.70 -114.31 -37.42
C ASP A 407 -52.06 -113.66 -37.72
N GLY A 408 -53.15 -114.20 -37.20
CA GLY A 408 -54.51 -113.74 -37.47
C GLY A 408 -54.83 -112.42 -36.78
N ILE A 409 -55.92 -111.78 -37.21
CA ILE A 409 -56.39 -110.47 -36.69
C ILE A 409 -56.44 -110.42 -35.15
N LEU A 410 -56.79 -111.51 -34.46
CA LEU A 410 -56.82 -111.53 -32.99
C LEU A 410 -55.42 -111.40 -32.36
N GLU A 411 -54.44 -112.18 -32.82
CA GLU A 411 -53.08 -112.13 -32.29
C GLU A 411 -52.38 -110.82 -32.68
N GLN A 412 -52.67 -110.27 -33.87
CA GLN A 412 -52.24 -108.93 -34.27
C GLN A 412 -52.83 -107.83 -33.36
N ALA A 413 -54.12 -107.88 -33.05
CA ALA A 413 -54.77 -106.93 -32.15
C ALA A 413 -54.23 -107.05 -30.71
N LYS A 414 -53.98 -108.26 -30.23
CA LYS A 414 -53.37 -108.52 -28.91
C LYS A 414 -51.93 -107.99 -28.83
N ASN A 415 -51.10 -108.25 -29.85
CA ASN A 415 -49.74 -107.71 -29.92
C ASN A 415 -49.76 -106.18 -30.02
N LYS A 416 -50.70 -105.60 -30.77
CA LYS A 416 -50.93 -104.15 -30.82
C LYS A 416 -51.29 -103.59 -29.44
N CYS A 417 -52.21 -104.21 -28.72
CA CYS A 417 -52.56 -103.81 -27.35
C CYS A 417 -51.37 -103.92 -26.38
N LEU A 418 -50.53 -104.96 -26.49
CA LEU A 418 -49.33 -105.10 -25.67
C LEU A 418 -48.31 -103.97 -25.94
N VAL A 419 -48.07 -103.64 -27.20
CA VAL A 419 -47.23 -102.49 -27.59
C VAL A 419 -47.79 -101.18 -27.04
N GLN A 420 -49.11 -100.98 -27.15
CA GLN A 420 -49.78 -99.80 -26.59
C GLN A 420 -49.67 -99.73 -25.06
N MET A 421 -49.71 -100.87 -24.36
CA MET A 421 -49.52 -100.94 -22.90
C MET A 421 -48.09 -100.59 -22.49
N ASP A 422 -47.08 -101.06 -23.23
CA ASP A 422 -45.67 -100.73 -22.99
C ASP A 422 -45.39 -99.24 -23.25
N ASP A 423 -45.90 -98.70 -24.36
CA ASP A 423 -45.79 -97.28 -24.69
C ASP A 423 -46.50 -96.40 -23.66
N THR A 424 -47.70 -96.78 -23.21
CA THR A 424 -48.42 -96.05 -22.14
C THR A 424 -47.62 -96.03 -20.84
N SER A 425 -46.99 -97.15 -20.49
CA SER A 425 -46.13 -97.25 -19.30
C SER A 425 -44.89 -96.35 -19.42
N SER A 426 -44.29 -96.26 -20.61
CA SER A 426 -43.19 -95.35 -20.93
C SER A 426 -43.60 -93.87 -20.75
N VAL A 427 -44.77 -93.48 -21.29
CA VAL A 427 -45.29 -92.11 -21.15
C VAL A 427 -45.59 -91.74 -19.69
N ILE A 428 -46.16 -92.66 -18.92
CA ILE A 428 -46.41 -92.46 -17.48
C ILE A 428 -45.08 -92.23 -16.73
N ALA A 429 -44.04 -93.01 -17.04
CA ALA A 429 -42.72 -92.85 -16.42
C ALA A 429 -42.11 -91.47 -16.74
N GLN A 430 -42.19 -91.02 -17.99
CA GLN A 430 -41.70 -89.69 -18.41
C GLN A 430 -42.48 -88.55 -17.74
N LEU A 431 -43.81 -88.66 -17.62
CA LEU A 431 -44.66 -87.69 -16.93
C LEU A 431 -44.30 -87.57 -15.44
N LEU A 432 -44.01 -88.68 -14.77
CA LEU A 432 -43.61 -88.69 -13.36
C LEU A 432 -42.24 -88.04 -13.16
N LEU A 433 -41.29 -88.29 -14.07
CA LEU A 433 -39.99 -87.62 -14.10
C LEU A 433 -40.13 -86.11 -14.28
N LEU A 434 -40.91 -85.67 -15.29
CA LEU A 434 -41.16 -84.25 -15.55
C LEU A 434 -41.85 -83.56 -14.36
N ARG A 435 -42.83 -84.23 -13.74
CA ARG A 435 -43.52 -83.73 -12.54
C ARG A 435 -42.56 -83.48 -11.38
N ASN A 436 -41.62 -84.38 -11.14
CA ASN A 436 -40.64 -84.24 -10.06
C ASN A 436 -39.67 -83.08 -10.34
N HIS A 437 -39.13 -82.97 -11.55
CA HIS A 437 -38.28 -81.84 -11.95
C HIS A 437 -39.00 -80.49 -11.82
N CYS A 438 -40.25 -80.38 -12.28
CA CYS A 438 -41.06 -79.17 -12.11
C CYS A 438 -41.25 -78.81 -10.63
N ARG A 439 -41.50 -79.80 -9.77
CA ARG A 439 -41.73 -79.57 -8.33
C ARG A 439 -40.48 -79.02 -7.64
N GLU A 440 -39.31 -79.56 -7.97
CA GLU A 440 -38.02 -79.10 -7.44
C GLU A 440 -37.64 -77.71 -7.95
N ALA A 441 -37.85 -77.45 -9.25
CA ALA A 441 -37.62 -76.14 -9.85
C ALA A 441 -38.49 -75.06 -9.18
N VAL A 442 -39.80 -75.32 -9.01
CA VAL A 442 -40.72 -74.40 -8.33
C VAL A 442 -40.31 -74.16 -6.88
N ALA A 443 -39.91 -75.18 -6.14
CA ALA A 443 -39.44 -75.03 -4.77
C ALA A 443 -38.17 -74.17 -4.68
N THR A 444 -37.24 -74.34 -5.62
CA THR A 444 -35.98 -73.60 -5.70
C THR A 444 -36.22 -72.14 -6.05
N SER A 445 -36.98 -71.87 -7.12
CA SER A 445 -37.36 -70.51 -7.53
C SER A 445 -38.14 -69.78 -6.44
N SER A 446 -39.04 -70.47 -5.71
CA SER A 446 -39.81 -69.88 -4.62
C SER A 446 -38.94 -69.48 -3.41
N ARG A 447 -37.93 -70.29 -3.03
CA ARG A 447 -36.96 -69.91 -1.99
C ARG A 447 -36.13 -68.70 -2.41
N ARG A 448 -35.67 -68.69 -3.65
CA ARG A 448 -34.84 -67.61 -4.21
C ARG A 448 -35.62 -66.29 -4.27
N LEU A 449 -36.87 -66.33 -4.71
CA LEU A 449 -37.74 -65.14 -4.73
C LEU A 449 -37.88 -64.51 -3.34
N LYS A 450 -38.07 -65.32 -2.29
CA LYS A 450 -38.14 -64.83 -0.91
C LYS A 450 -36.84 -64.14 -0.45
N GLN A 451 -35.68 -64.71 -0.80
CA GLN A 451 -34.38 -64.11 -0.48
C GLN A 451 -34.17 -62.78 -1.20
N LEU A 452 -34.54 -62.71 -2.48
CA LEU A 452 -34.44 -61.48 -3.28
C LEU A 452 -35.38 -60.39 -2.75
N SER A 453 -36.63 -60.72 -2.42
CA SER A 453 -37.57 -59.76 -1.82
C SER A 453 -37.04 -59.20 -0.48
N GLN A 454 -36.44 -60.04 0.36
CA GLN A 454 -35.84 -59.55 1.62
C GLN A 454 -34.63 -58.63 1.38
N THR A 455 -33.80 -58.96 0.39
CA THR A 455 -32.63 -58.17 0.02
C THR A 455 -33.04 -56.80 -0.56
N GLU A 456 -34.11 -56.75 -1.35
CA GLU A 456 -34.68 -55.53 -1.90
C GLU A 456 -35.19 -54.58 -0.81
N ILE A 457 -35.91 -55.13 0.19
CA ILE A 457 -36.38 -54.36 1.35
C ILE A 457 -35.21 -53.76 2.12
N ASN A 458 -34.20 -54.58 2.43
CA ASN A 458 -33.02 -54.14 3.20
C ASN A 458 -32.24 -53.05 2.44
N SER A 459 -32.03 -53.25 1.13
CA SER A 459 -31.31 -52.29 0.28
C SER A 459 -32.08 -50.96 0.14
N SER A 460 -33.40 -51.03 0.02
CA SER A 460 -34.28 -49.85 -0.03
C SER A 460 -34.25 -49.06 1.28
N LEU A 461 -34.25 -49.74 2.42
CA LEU A 461 -34.14 -49.11 3.74
C LEU A 461 -32.79 -48.42 3.91
N GLU A 462 -31.70 -49.08 3.53
CA GLU A 462 -30.36 -48.52 3.61
C GLU A 462 -30.19 -47.29 2.70
N TYR A 463 -30.70 -47.36 1.47
CA TYR A 463 -30.72 -46.24 0.53
C TYR A 463 -31.47 -45.04 1.09
N ASN A 464 -32.69 -45.25 1.60
CA ASN A 464 -33.49 -44.18 2.19
C ASN A 464 -32.80 -43.55 3.40
N THR A 465 -32.18 -44.37 4.26
CA THR A 465 -31.42 -43.89 5.42
C THR A 465 -30.24 -43.01 4.99
N LYS A 466 -29.49 -43.43 3.96
CA LYS A 466 -28.38 -42.64 3.40
C LYS A 466 -28.87 -41.36 2.73
N LYS A 467 -30.01 -41.41 2.02
CA LYS A 467 -30.65 -40.23 1.39
C LYS A 467 -31.03 -39.17 2.42
N VAL A 468 -31.68 -39.57 3.52
CA VAL A 468 -32.06 -38.64 4.59
C VAL A 468 -30.83 -37.98 5.22
N LYS A 469 -29.79 -38.76 5.56
CA LYS A 469 -28.53 -38.22 6.09
C LYS A 469 -27.89 -37.20 5.14
N LYS A 470 -27.88 -37.48 3.83
CA LYS A 470 -27.39 -36.54 2.80
C LYS A 470 -28.17 -35.22 2.84
N GLU A 471 -29.50 -35.26 2.91
CA GLU A 471 -30.32 -34.04 2.97
C GLU A 471 -30.12 -33.25 4.27
N THR A 472 -29.97 -33.94 5.41
CA THR A 472 -29.69 -33.29 6.69
C THR A 472 -28.35 -32.53 6.65
N ILE A 473 -27.30 -33.17 6.13
CA ILE A 473 -25.97 -32.54 6.01
C ILE A 473 -26.04 -31.34 5.05
N LYS A 474 -26.80 -31.44 3.95
CA LYS A 474 -26.99 -30.33 3.02
C LYS A 474 -27.63 -29.12 3.72
N LYS A 475 -28.70 -29.30 4.48
CA LYS A 475 -29.35 -28.21 5.24
C LYS A 475 -28.39 -27.55 6.23
N LEU A 476 -27.56 -28.34 6.92
CA LEU A 476 -26.57 -27.83 7.86
C LEU A 476 -25.50 -26.99 7.15
N LEU A 477 -25.06 -27.43 5.97
CA LEU A 477 -24.10 -26.70 5.13
C LEU A 477 -24.68 -25.36 4.66
N ASP A 478 -25.93 -25.35 4.21
CA ASP A 478 -26.62 -24.14 3.76
C ASP A 478 -26.72 -23.10 4.90
N GLN A 479 -27.06 -23.54 6.12
CA GLN A 479 -27.08 -22.68 7.32
C GLN A 479 -25.69 -22.12 7.67
N LEU A 480 -24.65 -22.93 7.59
CA LEU A 480 -23.26 -22.48 7.83
C LEU A 480 -22.81 -21.47 6.78
N LEU A 481 -23.20 -21.65 5.52
CA LEU A 481 -22.90 -20.71 4.44
C LEU A 481 -23.60 -19.36 4.63
N GLU A 482 -24.85 -19.34 5.09
CA GLU A 482 -25.57 -18.11 5.44
C GLU A 482 -24.88 -17.36 6.60
N GLN A 483 -24.52 -18.09 7.67
CA GLN A 483 -23.80 -17.50 8.82
C GLN A 483 -22.43 -16.94 8.41
N TYR A 484 -21.69 -17.66 7.57
CA TYR A 484 -20.41 -17.20 7.04
C TYR A 484 -20.57 -15.94 6.18
N SER A 485 -21.57 -15.91 5.30
CA SER A 485 -21.87 -14.75 4.45
C SER A 485 -22.27 -13.52 5.28
N SER A 486 -23.10 -13.71 6.31
CA SER A 486 -23.47 -12.64 7.25
C SER A 486 -22.24 -12.09 7.99
N SER A 487 -21.34 -12.97 8.43
CA SER A 487 -20.09 -12.58 9.10
C SER A 487 -19.17 -11.77 8.18
N ILE A 488 -19.09 -12.12 6.89
CA ILE A 488 -18.33 -11.33 5.90
C ILE A 488 -18.90 -9.91 5.77
N ILE A 489 -20.23 -9.77 5.69
CA ILE A 489 -20.87 -8.45 5.58
C ILE A 489 -20.55 -7.59 6.80
N ILE A 490 -20.64 -8.17 8.01
CA ILE A 490 -20.31 -7.47 9.26
C ILE A 490 -18.84 -7.04 9.26
N CYS A 491 -17.91 -7.93 8.89
CA CYS A 491 -16.48 -7.62 8.79
C CYS A 491 -16.20 -6.51 7.77
N ASN A 492 -16.84 -6.55 6.60
CA ASN A 492 -16.67 -5.53 5.57
C ASN A 492 -17.18 -4.16 6.04
N ASN A 493 -18.32 -4.12 6.73
CA ASN A 493 -18.85 -2.88 7.31
C ASN A 493 -17.92 -2.31 8.38
N ALA A 494 -17.40 -3.17 9.28
CA ALA A 494 -16.42 -2.75 10.29
C ALA A 494 -15.11 -2.24 9.67
N PHE A 495 -14.66 -2.87 8.57
CA PHE A 495 -13.49 -2.44 7.82
C PHE A 495 -13.72 -1.08 7.14
N ALA A 496 -14.87 -0.89 6.48
CA ALA A 496 -15.25 0.38 5.87
C ALA A 496 -15.28 1.51 6.91
N TRP A 497 -15.89 1.27 8.07
CA TRP A 497 -15.91 2.22 9.18
C TRP A 497 -14.51 2.56 9.68
N LYS A 498 -13.63 1.56 9.84
CA LYS A 498 -12.22 1.77 10.24
C LYS A 498 -11.48 2.66 9.25
N ILE A 499 -11.67 2.45 7.94
CA ILE A 499 -11.07 3.27 6.90
C ILE A 499 -11.60 4.71 6.96
N GLN A 500 -12.91 4.89 7.12
CA GLN A 500 -13.53 6.22 7.25
C GLN A 500 -12.98 7.00 8.45
N VAL A 501 -12.88 6.36 9.63
CA VAL A 501 -12.28 6.97 10.82
C VAL A 501 -10.81 7.32 10.59
N SER A 502 -10.05 6.47 9.89
CA SER A 502 -8.65 6.75 9.53
C SER A 502 -8.52 7.96 8.61
N HIS A 503 -9.41 8.14 7.64
CA HIS A 503 -9.44 9.33 6.78
C HIS A 503 -9.79 10.59 7.56
N GLN A 504 -10.79 10.53 8.43
CA GLN A 504 -11.17 11.67 9.30
C GLN A 504 -10.01 12.06 10.22
N LYS A 505 -9.33 11.08 10.82
CA LYS A 505 -8.14 11.32 11.65
C LYS A 505 -7.03 12.03 10.86
N SER A 506 -6.68 11.53 9.68
CA SER A 506 -5.66 12.13 8.82
C SER A 506 -6.02 13.58 8.41
N ALA A 507 -7.30 13.84 8.11
CA ALA A 507 -7.77 15.19 7.82
C ALA A 507 -7.67 16.13 9.03
N CYS A 508 -8.00 15.65 10.24
CA CYS A 508 -7.81 16.40 11.48
C CYS A 508 -6.33 16.68 11.75
N GLU A 509 -5.44 15.70 11.56
CA GLU A 509 -3.99 15.88 11.74
C GLU A 509 -3.42 16.93 10.77
N GLN A 510 -3.84 16.92 9.50
CA GLN A 510 -3.43 17.93 8.52
C GLN A 510 -3.96 19.32 8.88
N LYS A 511 -5.19 19.42 9.38
CA LYS A 511 -5.77 20.68 9.84
C LYS A 511 -4.98 21.23 11.03
N LEU A 512 -4.66 20.37 12.00
CA LEU A 512 -3.87 20.73 13.18
C LEU A 512 -2.48 21.25 12.79
N MET A 513 -1.76 20.56 11.89
CA MET A 513 -0.45 21.04 11.43
C MET A 513 -0.51 22.44 10.79
N LYS A 514 -1.56 22.73 10.02
CA LYS A 514 -1.75 24.07 9.43
C LYS A 514 -2.04 25.12 10.51
N GLU A 515 -2.89 24.80 11.48
CA GLU A 515 -3.20 25.69 12.60
C GLU A 515 -1.97 25.96 13.46
N GLU A 516 -1.16 24.94 13.76
CA GLU A 516 0.13 25.07 14.46
C GLU A 516 1.13 25.92 13.67
N GLN A 517 1.22 25.73 12.34
CA GLN A 517 2.08 26.55 11.49
C GLN A 517 1.65 28.02 11.49
N ILE A 518 0.34 28.30 11.39
CA ILE A 518 -0.20 29.66 11.48
C ILE A 518 0.08 30.25 12.86
N HIS A 519 -0.13 29.47 13.93
CA HIS A 519 0.16 29.91 15.29
C HIS A 519 1.64 30.29 15.47
N ASN A 520 2.57 29.43 15.06
CA ASN A 520 4.00 29.70 15.15
C ASN A 520 4.41 30.91 14.29
N THR A 521 3.82 31.07 13.11
CA THR A 521 4.07 32.23 12.25
C THR A 521 3.60 33.51 12.92
N ASN A 522 2.42 33.50 13.55
CA ASN A 522 1.89 34.64 14.26
C ASN A 522 2.75 35.01 15.48
N GLU A 523 3.20 34.02 16.27
CA GLU A 523 4.10 34.29 17.40
C GLU A 523 5.42 34.92 16.93
N ASN A 524 6.04 34.39 15.87
CA ASN A 524 7.26 34.98 15.30
C ASN A 524 7.05 36.42 14.80
N ILE A 525 5.90 36.69 14.19
CA ILE A 525 5.53 38.03 13.73
C ILE A 525 5.36 38.98 14.93
N LEU A 526 4.69 38.53 15.99
CA LEU A 526 4.50 39.34 17.21
C LEU A 526 5.83 39.67 17.87
N GLU A 527 6.75 38.70 18.00
CA GLU A 527 8.10 38.93 18.52
C GLU A 527 8.88 39.92 17.65
N SER A 528 8.79 39.78 16.33
CA SER A 528 9.44 40.71 15.38
C SER A 528 8.89 42.14 15.51
N PHE A 529 7.58 42.30 15.75
CA PHE A 529 6.97 43.60 15.98
C PHE A 529 7.40 44.21 17.32
N ASP A 530 7.56 43.40 18.36
CA ASP A 530 8.08 43.87 19.65
C ASP A 530 9.52 44.35 19.52
N GLU A 531 10.39 43.58 18.87
CA GLU A 531 11.77 43.99 18.60
C GLU A 531 11.84 45.28 17.79
N PHE A 532 11.03 45.38 16.73
CA PHE A 532 10.94 46.60 15.93
C PHE A 532 10.49 47.80 16.77
N ASN A 533 9.46 47.61 17.60
CA ASN A 533 8.93 48.65 18.47
C ASN A 533 9.96 49.13 19.49
N GLU A 534 10.70 48.21 20.12
CA GLU A 534 11.80 48.56 21.01
C GLU A 534 12.90 49.35 20.30
N GLN A 535 13.30 48.92 19.10
CA GLN A 535 14.32 49.60 18.30
C GLN A 535 13.86 50.99 17.89
N ALA A 536 12.63 51.14 17.43
CA ALA A 536 12.02 52.42 17.08
C ALA A 536 11.97 53.35 18.30
N GLN A 537 11.57 52.85 19.48
CA GLN A 537 11.53 53.63 20.70
C GLN A 537 12.94 54.05 21.17
N LYS A 538 13.92 53.15 21.09
CA LYS A 538 15.34 53.47 21.36
C LYS A 538 15.84 54.56 20.42
N ALA A 539 15.57 54.46 19.12
CA ALA A 539 15.96 55.46 18.13
C ALA A 539 15.28 56.82 18.36
N LEU A 540 13.99 56.84 18.68
CA LEU A 540 13.25 58.08 19.00
C LEU A 540 13.78 58.73 20.28
N THR A 541 14.06 57.95 21.32
CA THR A 541 14.59 58.47 22.60
C THR A 541 16.01 58.99 22.42
N ALA A 542 16.86 58.27 21.67
CA ALA A 542 18.20 58.72 21.32
C ALA A 542 18.16 60.00 20.47
N GLY A 543 17.26 60.08 19.49
CA GLY A 543 17.05 61.28 18.67
C GLY A 543 16.58 62.47 19.50
N GLN A 544 15.62 62.28 20.42
CA GLN A 544 15.16 63.33 21.32
C GLN A 544 16.26 63.79 22.27
N LYS A 545 16.98 62.85 22.89
CA LYS A 545 18.12 63.16 23.77
C LYS A 545 19.19 63.94 23.02
N TRP A 546 19.53 63.52 21.81
CA TRP A 546 20.47 64.23 20.95
C TRP A 546 19.97 65.63 20.58
N MET A 547 18.67 65.80 20.28
CA MET A 547 18.09 67.13 20.03
C MET A 547 18.19 68.02 21.27
N ASP A 548 17.84 67.51 22.45
CA ASP A 548 17.87 68.27 23.71
C ASP A 548 19.32 68.66 24.07
N GLU A 549 20.29 67.74 23.91
CA GLU A 549 21.72 68.01 24.12
C GLU A 549 22.27 69.02 23.10
N SER A 550 21.92 68.87 21.82
CA SER A 550 22.35 69.78 20.76
C SER A 550 21.75 71.17 20.94
N TRP A 551 20.49 71.24 21.38
CA TRP A 551 19.80 72.49 21.70
C TRP A 551 20.44 73.17 22.90
N SER A 552 20.71 72.43 23.98
CA SER A 552 21.40 72.96 25.16
C SER A 552 22.82 73.44 24.84
N GLN A 553 23.54 72.74 23.95
CA GLN A 553 24.84 73.19 23.46
C GLN A 553 24.74 74.48 22.65
N LEU A 554 23.74 74.58 21.76
CA LEU A 554 23.47 75.80 20.99
C LEU A 554 23.20 76.96 21.94
N GLU A 555 22.28 76.78 22.89
CA GLU A 555 21.94 77.76 23.92
C GLU A 555 23.15 78.19 24.78
N SER A 556 23.99 77.26 25.24
CA SER A 556 25.17 77.58 26.07
C SER A 556 26.21 78.47 25.37
N LYS A 557 26.20 78.51 24.04
CA LYS A 557 27.12 79.30 23.20
C LYS A 557 26.45 80.52 22.58
N TRP A 558 25.33 80.99 23.14
CA TRP A 558 24.52 82.04 22.52
C TRP A 558 25.28 83.33 22.20
N THR A 559 26.31 83.71 22.96
CA THR A 559 27.12 84.91 22.68
C THR A 559 27.99 84.80 21.41
N GLN A 560 28.15 83.60 20.86
CA GLN A 560 29.00 83.29 19.71
C GLN A 560 28.20 82.83 18.49
N TRP A 561 26.87 83.00 18.48
CA TRP A 561 26.06 82.50 17.38
C TRP A 561 26.38 83.17 16.05
N ASP A 562 26.46 82.34 15.01
CA ASP A 562 26.46 82.78 13.63
C ASP A 562 25.03 83.06 13.12
N SER A 563 24.93 83.49 11.86
CA SER A 563 23.66 83.79 11.23
C SER A 563 22.68 82.61 11.20
N GLN A 564 23.20 81.40 10.99
CA GLN A 564 22.42 80.18 10.93
C GLN A 564 21.85 79.80 12.30
N GLN A 565 22.64 79.94 13.36
CA GLN A 565 22.23 79.61 14.73
C GLN A 565 21.18 80.60 15.25
N ILE A 566 21.32 81.90 14.96
CA ILE A 566 20.30 82.92 15.27
C ILE A 566 18.97 82.61 14.55
N ALA A 567 19.04 82.30 13.25
CA ALA A 567 17.86 81.95 12.48
C ALA A 567 17.19 80.67 12.97
N THR A 568 17.99 79.66 13.34
CA THR A 568 17.52 78.39 13.92
C THR A 568 16.83 78.63 15.27
N PHE A 569 17.35 79.52 16.12
CA PHE A 569 16.73 79.91 17.37
C PHE A 569 15.34 80.54 17.19
N ILE A 570 15.24 81.54 16.30
CA ILE A 570 13.98 82.22 15.98
C ILE A 570 12.99 81.22 15.35
N GLY A 571 13.48 80.39 14.43
CA GLY A 571 12.71 79.38 13.73
C GLY A 571 12.11 78.33 14.66
N PHE A 572 12.90 77.82 15.60
CA PHE A 572 12.45 76.85 16.61
C PHE A 572 11.42 77.47 17.57
N THR A 573 11.70 78.67 18.08
CA THR A 573 10.82 79.41 19.01
C THR A 573 9.44 79.65 18.40
N LEU A 574 9.40 79.97 17.10
CA LEU A 574 8.17 80.27 16.37
C LEU A 574 7.54 79.05 15.68
N LYS A 575 8.16 77.86 15.77
CA LYS A 575 7.76 76.62 15.06
C LYS A 575 7.61 76.83 13.56
N CYS A 576 8.57 77.53 12.97
CA CYS A 576 8.59 77.88 11.55
C CYS A 576 8.97 76.69 10.66
N ALA A 577 8.48 76.71 9.42
CA ALA A 577 8.93 75.79 8.38
C ALA A 577 10.36 76.14 7.92
N LYS A 578 11.10 75.15 7.41
CA LYS A 578 12.51 75.30 6.96
C LYS A 578 12.75 76.51 6.04
N ALA A 579 11.87 76.76 5.08
CA ALA A 579 12.00 77.88 4.14
C ALA A 579 12.00 79.25 4.85
N GLN A 580 11.23 79.38 5.93
CA GLN A 580 11.18 80.61 6.71
C GLN A 580 12.43 80.78 7.59
N ILE A 581 13.02 79.68 8.08
CA ILE A 581 14.28 79.71 8.82
C ILE A 581 15.43 80.19 7.93
N LEU A 582 15.51 79.70 6.68
CA LEU A 582 16.51 80.16 5.72
C LEU A 582 16.36 81.66 5.42
N ARG A 583 15.13 82.15 5.29
CA ARG A 583 14.86 83.58 5.13
C ARG A 583 15.32 84.42 6.34
N PHE A 584 15.15 83.91 7.56
CA PHE A 584 15.69 84.58 8.74
C PHE A 584 17.22 84.61 8.73
N GLN A 585 17.88 83.57 8.21
CA GLN A 585 19.33 83.55 8.07
C GLN A 585 19.82 84.62 7.11
N GLU A 586 19.19 84.74 5.94
CA GLU A 586 19.48 85.81 4.96
C GLU A 586 19.35 87.21 5.59
N ILE A 587 18.25 87.46 6.32
CA ILE A 587 18.01 88.72 7.03
C ILE A 587 19.13 89.01 8.06
N VAL A 588 19.59 88.00 8.80
CA VAL A 588 20.66 88.14 9.81
C VAL A 588 21.99 88.49 9.15
N GLU A 589 22.30 87.88 8.02
CA GLU A 589 23.53 88.14 7.25
C GLU A 589 23.51 89.54 6.62
N GLU A 590 22.42 89.92 5.95
CA GLU A 590 22.24 91.22 5.31
C GLU A 590 22.35 92.38 6.31
N ASN A 591 21.77 92.20 7.50
CA ASN A 591 21.74 93.23 8.55
C ASN A 591 22.90 93.12 9.55
N LYS A 592 23.84 92.17 9.35
CA LYS A 592 24.98 91.90 10.24
C LYS A 592 24.57 91.79 11.71
N ILE A 593 23.47 91.09 11.97
CA ILE A 593 22.94 90.90 13.32
C ILE A 593 23.76 89.82 14.02
N ASN A 594 24.26 90.11 15.21
CA ASN A 594 24.89 89.14 16.09
C ASN A 594 24.04 89.00 17.35
N SER A 595 24.33 88.03 18.20
CA SER A 595 23.50 87.74 19.38
C SER A 595 23.36 88.93 20.34
N ILE A 596 24.38 89.78 20.46
CA ILE A 596 24.36 90.97 21.31
C ILE A 596 23.41 92.02 20.71
N SER A 597 23.50 92.27 19.40
CA SER A 597 22.62 93.21 18.73
C SER A 597 21.18 92.71 18.64
N LEU A 598 20.96 91.38 18.59
CA LEU A 598 19.65 90.74 18.70
C LEU A 598 19.01 90.98 20.07
N GLY A 599 19.76 90.77 21.16
CA GLY A 599 19.28 91.00 22.54
C GLY A 599 19.01 92.48 22.88
N ALA A 600 19.67 93.40 22.19
CA ALA A 600 19.44 94.85 22.33
C ALA A 600 18.22 95.37 21.53
N MET A 601 17.60 94.55 20.68
CA MET A 601 16.45 94.97 19.87
C MET A 601 15.16 95.01 20.71
N SER A 602 14.35 96.06 20.53
CA SER A 602 12.99 96.09 21.08
C SER A 602 12.06 95.13 20.31
N GLN A 603 10.96 94.69 20.93
CA GLN A 603 9.97 93.80 20.29
C GLN A 603 9.43 94.41 18.98
N LYS A 604 9.24 95.74 18.95
CA LYS A 604 8.80 96.45 17.73
C LYS A 604 9.85 96.38 16.63
N LYS A 605 11.14 96.47 16.99
CA LYS A 605 12.26 96.38 16.03
C LYS A 605 12.47 94.95 15.53
N LEU A 606 12.32 93.94 16.39
CA LEU A 606 12.33 92.52 16.01
C LEU A 606 11.21 92.19 15.01
N MET A 607 10.00 92.70 15.24
CA MET A 607 8.87 92.51 14.34
C MET A 607 9.15 93.07 12.94
N THR A 608 9.73 94.27 12.86
CA THR A 608 10.02 94.93 11.58
C THR A 608 11.23 94.34 10.86
N VAL A 609 12.29 93.96 11.58
CA VAL A 609 13.54 93.44 10.99
C VAL A 609 13.36 92.02 10.48
N PHE A 610 12.70 91.14 11.23
CA PHE A 610 12.46 89.74 10.84
C PHE A 610 11.13 89.53 10.11
N GLU A 611 10.45 90.61 9.71
CA GLU A 611 9.14 90.56 9.03
C GLU A 611 8.12 89.63 9.72
N LEU A 612 8.07 89.67 11.06
CA LEU A 612 7.21 88.78 11.83
C LEU A 612 5.74 89.18 11.65
N LYS A 613 4.88 88.21 11.34
CA LYS A 613 3.47 88.45 10.97
C LYS A 613 2.64 89.09 12.09
N THR A 614 3.03 88.87 13.35
CA THR A 614 2.29 89.39 14.51
C THR A 614 3.24 89.92 15.58
N PHE A 615 2.80 90.94 16.31
CA PHE A 615 3.54 91.45 17.48
C PHE A 615 3.75 90.38 18.55
N SER A 616 2.81 89.43 18.68
CA SER A 616 2.95 88.28 19.59
C SER A 616 4.14 87.39 19.27
N GLN A 617 4.48 87.20 17.99
CA GLN A 617 5.66 86.42 17.60
C GLN A 617 6.96 87.15 17.99
N ALA A 618 6.99 88.48 17.84
CA ALA A 618 8.12 89.27 18.27
C ALA A 618 8.31 89.27 19.79
N CYS A 619 7.22 89.30 20.56
CA CYS A 619 7.27 89.09 22.01
C CYS A 619 7.79 87.69 22.36
N LEU A 620 7.33 86.63 21.70
CA LEU A 620 7.79 85.26 21.96
C LEU A 620 9.30 85.10 21.74
N VAL A 621 9.84 85.66 20.66
CA VAL A 621 11.28 85.62 20.38
C VAL A 621 12.07 86.45 21.38
N TYR A 622 11.59 87.65 21.71
CA TYR A 622 12.22 88.52 22.70
C TYR A 622 12.25 87.88 24.08
N ASP A 623 11.11 87.37 24.55
CA ASP A 623 10.97 86.71 25.84
C ASP A 623 11.81 85.43 25.89
N ALA A 624 11.81 84.62 24.83
CA ALA A 624 12.66 83.43 24.75
C ALA A 624 14.16 83.77 24.78
N PHE A 625 14.60 84.82 24.08
CA PHE A 625 16.00 85.25 24.11
C PHE A 625 16.39 85.85 25.46
N PHE A 626 15.49 86.61 26.06
CA PHE A 626 15.66 87.15 27.41
C PHE A 626 15.76 86.01 28.44
N HIS A 627 14.88 85.01 28.36
CA HIS A 627 14.93 83.82 29.18
C HIS A 627 16.21 83.02 28.96
N LEU A 628 16.66 82.83 27.72
CA LEU A 628 17.95 82.19 27.40
C LEU A 628 19.14 82.93 28.06
N SER A 629 19.11 84.27 28.04
CA SER A 629 20.12 85.10 28.71
C SER A 629 20.08 84.97 30.24
N LEU A 630 18.95 84.52 30.79
CA LEU A 630 18.68 84.29 32.21
C LEU A 630 18.74 82.81 32.66
N GLU A 631 18.72 81.83 31.75
CA GLU A 631 18.69 80.39 32.05
C GLU A 631 20.09 79.79 32.18
N TYR A 632 21.08 80.43 31.56
CA TYR A 632 22.50 80.13 31.71
C TYR A 632 23.22 81.11 32.67
N PRO A 633 22.64 81.41 33.86
CA PRO A 633 23.31 81.54 35.17
C PRO A 633 22.64 80.68 36.29
N MET A 634 23.38 80.31 37.38
CA MET A 634 23.05 79.28 38.41
C MET A 634 21.58 79.14 38.91
N GLN A 635 21.06 77.89 38.80
CA GLN A 635 20.09 77.09 39.62
C GLN A 635 18.63 77.54 39.97
N ILE A 636 17.68 76.67 39.52
CA ILE A 636 16.58 75.95 40.25
C ILE A 636 15.11 76.48 40.34
N THR A 637 14.22 75.76 39.61
CA THR A 637 12.88 75.14 39.90
C THR A 637 11.53 75.87 40.12
N SER A 638 10.47 75.09 39.81
CA SER A 638 9.09 75.01 40.36
C SER A 638 8.00 75.64 39.47
N THR A 639 6.73 75.21 39.38
CA THR A 639 5.89 74.11 39.94
C THR A 639 4.61 74.02 39.07
N GLN A 640 3.96 72.85 39.01
CA GLN A 640 2.74 72.59 38.24
C GLN A 640 1.47 72.73 39.08
N THR A 641 0.34 73.12 38.46
CA THR A 641 -1.02 72.92 38.99
C THR A 641 -2.00 72.63 37.87
N GLU A 642 -2.82 71.59 38.07
CA GLU A 642 -3.72 70.94 37.11
C GLU A 642 -5.09 71.61 36.99
N HIS A 643 -5.71 71.49 35.80
CA HIS A 643 -7.16 71.49 35.65
C HIS A 643 -7.60 70.58 34.50
N GLN A 644 -8.73 69.90 34.72
CA GLN A 644 -9.26 68.79 33.94
C GLN A 644 -9.95 69.23 32.63
N GLU A 645 -9.50 68.64 31.52
CA GLU A 645 -10.30 68.48 30.30
C GLU A 645 -10.87 67.05 30.26
N THR A 646 -12.06 66.89 29.71
CA THR A 646 -12.71 65.58 29.54
C THR A 646 -11.90 64.69 28.59
N ILE A 647 -11.44 63.56 29.13
CA ILE A 647 -10.54 62.63 28.46
C ILE A 647 -11.30 61.79 27.41
N PRO A 648 -10.82 61.71 26.15
CA PRO A 648 -11.34 60.77 25.16
C PRO A 648 -11.36 59.32 25.66
N LYS A 649 -12.44 58.58 25.37
CA LYS A 649 -12.61 57.19 25.85
C LYS A 649 -11.48 56.23 25.43
N GLU A 650 -10.84 56.47 24.29
CA GLU A 650 -9.69 55.70 23.80
C GLU A 650 -8.42 55.80 24.69
N TYR A 651 -8.38 56.76 25.60
CA TYR A 651 -7.29 56.98 26.55
C TYR A 651 -7.56 56.37 27.93
N LEU A 652 -8.77 55.86 28.15
CA LEU A 652 -9.18 55.25 29.42
C LEU A 652 -8.92 53.75 29.39
N CYS A 653 -8.35 53.23 30.47
CA CYS A 653 -8.19 51.80 30.68
C CYS A 653 -9.58 51.16 30.87
N PRO A 654 -9.92 50.09 30.13
CA PRO A 654 -11.23 49.42 30.27
C PRO A 654 -11.48 48.80 31.66
N LEU A 655 -10.43 48.53 32.44
CA LEU A 655 -10.54 47.95 33.78
C LEU A 655 -10.69 49.01 34.88
N SER A 656 -9.84 50.03 34.86
CA SER A 656 -9.80 51.06 35.92
C SER A 656 -10.54 52.35 35.58
N ASN A 657 -11.03 52.47 34.33
CA ASN A 657 -11.70 53.65 33.78
C ASN A 657 -10.90 54.97 33.97
N SER A 658 -9.59 54.84 34.13
CA SER A 658 -8.63 55.93 34.38
C SER A 658 -7.72 56.10 33.17
N ILE A 659 -7.09 57.27 33.01
CA ILE A 659 -6.12 57.50 31.92
C ILE A 659 -5.01 56.44 32.01
N MET A 660 -4.75 55.74 30.90
CA MET A 660 -3.63 54.81 30.81
C MET A 660 -2.31 55.58 30.93
N LYS A 661 -1.50 55.21 31.94
CA LYS A 661 -0.15 55.75 32.15
C LYS A 661 0.87 54.94 31.35
N ASP A 662 0.68 53.62 31.29
CA ASP A 662 1.49 52.69 30.54
C ASP A 662 0.59 51.74 29.72
N PRO A 663 0.15 52.16 28.52
CA PRO A 663 -0.78 51.39 27.72
C PRO A 663 -0.11 50.13 27.13
N VAL A 664 -0.71 48.97 27.37
CA VAL A 664 -0.28 47.65 26.88
C VAL A 664 -1.43 46.87 26.26
N ILE A 665 -1.18 46.15 25.17
CA ILE A 665 -2.12 45.29 24.46
C ILE A 665 -2.01 43.87 25.04
N ALA A 666 -3.14 43.28 25.44
CA ALA A 666 -3.20 41.88 25.86
C ALA A 666 -3.58 40.95 24.68
N LEU A 667 -3.49 39.63 24.86
CA LEU A 667 -3.76 38.63 23.80
C LEU A 667 -5.19 38.65 23.22
N ASN A 668 -6.13 39.29 23.90
CA ASN A 668 -7.48 39.54 23.37
C ASN A 668 -7.55 40.75 22.42
N GLY A 669 -6.42 41.41 22.13
CA GLY A 669 -6.33 42.58 21.25
C GLY A 669 -6.77 43.90 21.90
N VAL A 670 -7.13 43.90 23.19
CA VAL A 670 -7.58 45.10 23.91
C VAL A 670 -6.39 45.77 24.61
N THR A 671 -6.34 47.10 24.60
CA THR A 671 -5.33 47.87 25.32
C THR A 671 -5.80 48.21 26.73
N TYR A 672 -4.95 47.98 27.72
CA TYR A 672 -5.17 48.27 29.13
C TYR A 672 -4.00 49.08 29.69
N ASP A 673 -4.17 49.68 30.86
CA ASP A 673 -3.03 50.12 31.65
C ASP A 673 -2.29 48.91 32.24
N ARG A 674 -0.96 48.87 32.13
CA ARG A 674 -0.13 47.74 32.60
C ARG A 674 -0.40 47.38 34.05
N SER A 675 -0.53 48.37 34.94
CA SER A 675 -0.79 48.11 36.36
C SER A 675 -2.16 47.48 36.57
N SER A 676 -3.18 47.97 35.85
CA SER A 676 -4.55 47.49 35.95
C SER A 676 -4.72 46.06 35.45
N ILE A 677 -4.11 45.71 34.30
CA ILE A 677 -4.24 44.36 33.74
C ILE A 677 -3.46 43.31 34.54
N VAL A 678 -2.27 43.64 35.04
CA VAL A 678 -1.48 42.70 35.87
C VAL A 678 -2.23 42.32 37.16
N GLU A 679 -2.96 43.25 37.75
CA GLU A 679 -3.69 43.03 39.00
C GLU A 679 -5.07 42.38 38.80
N HIS A 680 -5.80 42.72 37.73
CA HIS A 680 -7.22 42.38 37.60
C HIS A 680 -7.56 41.42 36.44
N TYR A 681 -6.60 40.87 35.70
CA TYR A 681 -6.89 40.02 34.52
C TYR A 681 -7.69 38.75 34.84
N THR A 682 -7.62 38.23 36.07
CA THR A 682 -8.34 37.01 36.48
C THR A 682 -9.87 37.19 36.49
N GLY A 683 -10.35 38.43 36.58
CA GLY A 683 -11.78 38.77 36.49
C GLY A 683 -12.32 38.94 35.07
N LEU A 684 -11.47 38.83 34.04
CA LEU A 684 -11.90 38.97 32.64
C LEU A 684 -12.51 37.67 32.09
N PRO A 685 -13.50 37.77 31.18
CA PRO A 685 -13.97 36.62 30.41
C PRO A 685 -12.81 36.00 29.64
N ASN A 686 -12.62 34.69 29.74
CA ASN A 686 -11.51 33.95 29.11
C ASN A 686 -10.10 34.36 29.59
N ALA A 687 -9.91 34.66 30.89
CA ALA A 687 -8.60 34.99 31.45
C ALA A 687 -7.48 33.97 31.09
N SER A 688 -7.82 32.69 30.91
CA SER A 688 -6.87 31.65 30.48
C SER A 688 -6.26 31.89 29.10
N SER A 689 -6.97 32.57 28.18
CA SER A 689 -6.44 32.90 26.84
C SER A 689 -5.47 34.08 26.84
N LEU A 690 -5.26 34.72 27.99
CA LEU A 690 -4.29 35.81 28.17
C LEU A 690 -2.93 35.33 28.70
N ILE A 691 -2.83 34.05 29.07
CA ILE A 691 -1.68 33.44 29.72
C ILE A 691 -0.96 32.52 28.72
N VAL A 692 0.36 32.68 28.59
CA VAL A 692 1.24 31.76 27.87
C VAL A 692 2.29 31.26 28.87
N ASP A 693 2.46 29.94 28.97
CA ASP A 693 3.39 29.28 29.92
C ASP A 693 3.23 29.74 31.38
N GLY A 694 1.99 29.93 31.82
CA GLY A 694 1.68 30.37 33.20
C GLY A 694 1.97 31.84 33.49
N LYS A 695 2.35 32.64 32.50
CA LYS A 695 2.57 34.10 32.63
C LYS A 695 1.64 34.90 31.72
N LEU A 696 1.16 36.03 32.24
CA LEU A 696 0.38 37.00 31.46
C LEU A 696 1.27 37.63 30.39
N LYS A 697 0.92 37.49 29.11
CA LYS A 697 1.67 38.07 27.98
C LYS A 697 1.01 39.36 27.52
N VAL A 698 1.78 40.46 27.53
CA VAL A 698 1.31 41.81 27.14
C VAL A 698 2.37 42.55 26.33
N PHE A 699 1.91 43.37 25.39
CA PHE A 699 2.72 44.06 24.38
C PHE A 699 2.60 45.58 24.57
N PRO A 700 3.69 46.38 24.64
CA PRO A 700 3.59 47.83 24.80
C PRO A 700 2.89 48.53 23.62
N ASN A 701 2.00 49.49 23.90
CA ASN A 701 1.34 50.31 22.87
C ASN A 701 1.97 51.71 22.78
N TYR A 702 3.20 51.79 22.24
CA TYR A 702 3.96 53.04 22.15
C TYR A 702 3.26 54.13 21.31
N SER A 703 2.45 53.74 20.32
CA SER A 703 1.67 54.68 19.52
C SER A 703 0.63 55.43 20.36
N LEU A 704 -0.14 54.68 21.17
CA LEU A 704 -1.11 55.28 22.08
C LEU A 704 -0.41 56.06 23.19
N GLN A 705 0.72 55.55 23.71
CA GLN A 705 1.53 56.25 24.70
C GLN A 705 1.99 57.63 24.19
N ARG A 706 2.45 57.73 22.93
CA ARG A 706 2.86 59.00 22.33
C ARG A 706 1.69 59.95 22.12
N LYS A 707 0.54 59.44 21.67
CA LYS A 707 -0.70 60.24 21.55
C LYS A 707 -1.14 60.79 22.90
N LEU A 708 -1.11 59.97 23.95
CA LEU A 708 -1.37 60.34 25.33
C LEU A 708 -0.41 61.43 25.82
N GLN A 709 0.90 61.27 25.60
CA GLN A 709 1.88 62.30 25.96
C GLN A 709 1.65 63.62 25.22
N THR A 710 1.27 63.56 23.94
CA THR A 710 0.97 64.76 23.14
C THR A 710 -0.30 65.43 23.63
N PHE A 711 -1.35 64.65 23.93
CA PHE A 711 -2.61 65.12 24.50
C PHE A 711 -2.39 65.82 25.84
N LEU A 712 -1.69 65.18 26.79
CA LEU A 712 -1.37 65.75 28.09
C LEU A 712 -0.54 67.04 27.99
N LYS A 713 0.44 67.10 27.07
CA LYS A 713 1.22 68.32 26.80
C LYS A 713 0.35 69.45 26.22
N THR A 714 -0.57 69.13 25.33
CA THR A 714 -1.45 70.12 24.65
C THR A 714 -2.51 70.66 25.59
N SER A 715 -3.13 69.79 26.41
CA SER A 715 -4.08 70.19 27.46
C SER A 715 -3.41 71.04 28.54
N ASN A 716 -2.18 70.71 28.95
CA ASN A 716 -1.39 71.56 29.87
C ASN A 716 -1.11 72.94 29.25
N PHE A 717 -0.80 73.01 27.95
CA PHE A 717 -0.57 74.26 27.23
C PHE A 717 -1.83 75.13 27.11
N LEU A 718 -2.99 74.54 26.76
CA LEU A 718 -4.29 75.22 26.73
C LEU A 718 -4.72 75.75 28.10
N THR A 719 -4.43 74.98 29.16
CA THR A 719 -4.67 75.39 30.55
C THR A 719 -3.80 76.59 30.94
N LEU A 720 -2.53 76.60 30.53
CA LEU A 720 -1.60 77.72 30.72
C LEU A 720 -2.06 79.00 30.00
N VAL A 721 -2.48 78.87 28.73
CA VAL A 721 -2.98 79.98 27.91
C VAL A 721 -4.27 80.58 28.50
N ASN A 722 -5.20 79.73 28.98
CA ASN A 722 -6.43 80.19 29.62
C ASN A 722 -6.19 80.84 31.00
N GLN A 723 -5.21 80.39 31.78
CA GLN A 723 -4.76 81.07 33.01
C GLN A 723 -4.16 82.45 32.71
N PHE A 724 -3.37 82.56 31.62
CA PHE A 724 -2.80 83.83 31.17
C PHE A 724 -3.89 84.83 30.75
N LEU A 725 -4.91 84.36 30.03
CA LEU A 725 -6.08 85.17 29.63
C LEU A 725 -6.95 85.58 30.84
N LYS A 726 -7.09 84.73 31.87
CA LYS A 726 -7.78 85.09 33.13
C LYS A 726 -7.01 86.11 33.96
N LYS A 727 -5.67 86.06 34.00
CA LYS A 727 -4.85 87.11 34.65
C LYS A 727 -4.98 88.46 33.94
N LYS A 728 -5.12 88.46 32.61
CA LYS A 728 -5.38 89.69 31.83
C LYS A 728 -6.76 90.30 32.08
N LYS A 729 -7.80 89.50 32.35
CA LYS A 729 -9.14 90.05 32.73
C LYS A 729 -9.24 90.56 34.17
N LYS A 730 -8.34 90.17 35.09
CA LYS A 730 -8.28 90.70 36.47
C LYS A 730 -7.40 91.95 36.62
N ARG A 731 -6.61 92.29 35.60
CA ARG A 731 -5.92 93.58 35.47
C ARG A 731 -6.53 94.31 34.27
N LYS A 732 -7.55 95.14 34.54
CA LYS A 732 -8.04 96.26 33.71
C LYS A 732 -7.70 96.28 32.22
#